data_AF-M2R9H8-F1
#
_entry.id   AF-M2R9H8-F1
#
_cell.length_a   1.000
_cell.length_b   1.000
_cell.length_c   1.000
_cell.angle_alpha   90.00
_cell.angle_beta   90.00
_cell.angle_gamma   90.00
#
_symmetry.space_group_name_H-M   'P 1'
#
loop_
_entity.id
_entity.type
_entity.pdbx_description
1 polymer ?
#
loop_
_entity_poly.entity_id
_entity_poly.type
_entity_poly.pdbx_seq_one_letter_code
_entity_poly.pdbx_strand_id
1 'polypeptide(L)'
;MLAGKHWELFIKPEWLPLYVFEAAISSNELVEAGSGNLQICDVVWECNGGPLGLSFYSDHQSLEAIMAYLAAEVPRSSDPLHSPNNLNFGLASQYLIELARRTYPKGIGKPLPQAQVSVRIGNHVGNLKKNPNDGWEVKVVDFAPITFNVFKCQQEASLGTTMPPASEWERLVRQRFETRERIRLANRLEALLPTNQRWQVPLNDFAITVLGIPPTLNPREMFSGIFGMIPPSQSWTIRALSSSSPLIVFYLPCHETGKSLHPQFFHQDRLVRWGPGTCHVGINYMGQLDFSTDGAVHTTGKLYEEYREVLSIAVNQGFVGYPTLALELAVDILTDDGSRDNTIGRVLQPADPKIKERVLKAFDAAWRRLNPSLQTSQSFYPFADAKDEKLIRALGHTPICVLPHVRTFLLRTTAFPEITDHAHALLLGAPLVSEAVKLPGYVRFRRAVVAMVPGLKEENVSMRLYEHRDPKVAWSVSELSQAVAIRWPELCTKHPGQLCVCWVAVYVSLAAKKYPHGQRVFGERERALLARLASHSTCIDCVEVVLGLRQAADAGDGDVMDGHVCFHRKVLVEPKHTDEADRACVSSRPPPAQSSPSSQWIDNVPGPSSSANSVPEPSPSAPPPGASSVENAPFAPAGSAPSKDLRPTVPTDASAPTRSERSIESHQDNPAQMSMDKLLEYCDGLIKQRSIKDRADVSADNTALQAEKTRLEEQLAQQLRTEEQLRATLKEKQEECAAHDAEVKAKNSQLREKDARMSQFEASLRDKGSRIEELEGSLRTRDTHIEEMEAKVKRLEGQLRDREQVMAGVKRLLDGTPRNFAKKEEDAEESLPEDTESPRKRLRADTDT
;
A
#
# COMPACT_ATOMS: atom_id res chain seq x y z
N MET A 1 25.43 34.09 -3.24
CA MET A 1 24.87 32.85 -3.84
C MET A 1 25.69 32.29 -5.00
N LEU A 2 26.24 33.08 -5.91
CA LEU A 2 26.93 32.52 -7.08
C LEU A 2 28.21 31.77 -6.69
N ALA A 3 28.36 30.55 -7.21
CA ALA A 3 29.52 29.70 -6.96
C ALA A 3 30.57 29.85 -8.07
N GLY A 4 31.81 30.16 -7.70
CA GLY A 4 32.97 30.16 -8.61
C GLY A 4 32.89 30.97 -9.87
N LYS A 5 33.72 30.65 -10.86
CA LYS A 5 33.90 31.50 -12.06
C LYS A 5 32.59 31.78 -12.83
N HIS A 6 31.52 31.05 -12.53
CA HIS A 6 30.20 31.29 -13.09
C HIS A 6 29.59 32.62 -12.65
N TRP A 7 30.04 33.23 -11.55
CA TRP A 7 29.59 34.58 -11.17
C TRP A 7 29.92 35.61 -12.25
N GLU A 8 31.05 35.46 -12.94
CA GLU A 8 31.46 36.34 -14.06
C GLU A 8 30.51 36.23 -15.26
N LEU A 9 29.84 35.08 -15.42
CA LEU A 9 28.84 34.88 -16.47
C LEU A 9 27.52 35.53 -16.09
N PHE A 10 27.06 35.37 -14.85
CA PHE A 10 25.78 35.92 -14.40
C PHE A 10 25.76 37.43 -14.15
N ILE A 11 26.92 38.09 -14.05
CA ILE A 11 26.97 39.56 -14.05
C ILE A 11 26.68 40.13 -15.44
N LYS A 12 26.82 39.34 -16.50
CA LYS A 12 26.50 39.81 -17.85
C LYS A 12 24.98 39.98 -17.96
N PRO A 13 24.51 41.08 -18.59
CA PRO A 13 23.09 41.38 -18.73
C PRO A 13 22.31 40.34 -19.56
N GLU A 14 23.03 39.43 -20.24
CA GLU A 14 22.46 38.32 -21.00
C GLU A 14 21.87 37.22 -20.12
N TRP A 15 22.32 37.10 -18.86
CA TRP A 15 21.82 36.12 -17.91
C TRP A 15 20.81 36.77 -16.97
N LEU A 16 19.57 36.32 -17.06
CA LEU A 16 18.47 36.82 -16.23
C LEU A 16 17.95 35.69 -15.34
N PRO A 17 17.64 35.95 -14.06
CA PRO A 17 16.95 34.98 -13.23
C PRO A 17 15.52 34.79 -13.78
N LEU A 18 15.20 33.57 -14.18
CA LEU A 18 13.89 33.19 -14.68
C LEU A 18 12.95 32.79 -13.53
N TYR A 19 13.48 32.01 -12.58
CA TYR A 19 12.77 31.58 -11.38
C TYR A 19 13.69 31.70 -10.16
N VAL A 20 13.17 32.25 -9.08
CA VAL A 20 13.83 32.29 -7.77
C VAL A 20 12.90 31.60 -6.79
N PHE A 21 13.36 30.49 -6.23
CA PHE A 21 12.69 29.80 -5.15
C PHE A 21 13.49 30.06 -3.88
N GLU A 22 12.85 30.66 -2.89
CA GLU A 22 13.46 30.95 -1.59
C GLU A 22 12.58 30.34 -0.50
N ALA A 23 13.20 29.56 0.38
CA ALA A 23 12.54 28.95 1.52
C ALA A 23 13.38 29.20 2.78
N ALA A 24 12.71 29.59 3.86
CA ALA A 24 13.30 29.73 5.18
C ALA A 24 12.55 28.83 6.16
N ILE A 25 13.23 27.84 6.72
CA ILE A 25 12.70 26.92 7.73
C ILE A 25 13.20 27.38 9.09
N SER A 26 12.28 27.57 10.04
CA SER A 26 12.66 28.05 11.38
C SER A 26 13.56 27.02 12.08
N SER A 27 14.56 27.49 12.84
CA SER A 27 15.40 26.62 13.68
C SER A 27 14.59 25.71 14.61
N ASN A 28 13.37 26.13 14.99
CA ASN A 28 12.48 25.37 15.86
C ASN A 28 11.78 24.18 15.16
N GLU A 29 11.76 24.18 13.83
CA GLU A 29 11.19 23.11 13.00
C GLU A 29 12.24 22.08 12.57
N LEU A 30 13.53 22.39 12.79
CA LEU A 30 14.64 21.49 12.46
C LEU A 30 14.79 20.42 13.55
N VAL A 31 15.04 19.18 13.12
CA VAL A 31 15.26 18.03 14.03
C VAL A 31 16.53 18.23 14.87
N GLU A 32 17.55 18.87 14.29
CA GLU A 32 18.76 19.28 14.99
C GLU A 32 18.76 20.81 15.13
N ALA A 33 18.88 21.29 16.37
CA ALA A 33 18.92 22.72 16.66
C ALA A 33 20.25 23.34 16.16
N GLY A 34 20.26 23.77 14.91
CA GLY A 34 21.32 24.60 14.34
C GLY A 34 21.33 26.01 14.93
N SER A 35 22.39 26.77 14.65
CA SER A 35 22.55 28.15 15.15
C SER A 35 21.63 29.18 14.49
N GLY A 36 20.77 28.78 13.53
CA GLY A 36 19.89 29.69 12.80
C GLY A 36 18.77 28.97 12.04
N ASN A 37 17.95 29.77 11.35
CA ASN A 37 16.95 29.26 10.41
C ASN A 37 17.66 28.69 9.18
N LEU A 38 17.18 27.57 8.65
CA LEU A 38 17.68 27.00 7.40
C LEU A 38 17.16 27.84 6.23
N GLN A 39 18.06 28.45 5.48
CA GLN A 39 17.78 29.13 4.23
C GLN A 39 18.13 28.25 3.04
N ILE A 40 17.20 28.12 2.10
CA ILE A 40 17.39 27.46 0.82
C ILE A 40 17.03 28.48 -0.26
N CYS A 41 17.91 28.66 -1.25
CA CYS A 41 17.61 29.50 -2.39
C CYS A 41 18.06 28.87 -3.71
N ASP A 42 17.11 28.59 -4.59
CA ASP A 42 17.35 28.01 -5.90
C ASP A 42 17.00 29.04 -6.98
N VAL A 43 17.93 29.25 -7.92
CA VAL A 43 17.78 30.23 -9.00
C VAL A 43 17.98 29.55 -10.33
N VAL A 44 16.93 29.54 -11.15
CA VAL A 44 17.02 29.17 -12.56
C VAL A 44 17.40 30.41 -13.35
N TRP A 45 18.54 30.36 -14.04
CA TRP A 45 19.05 31.43 -14.88
C TRP A 45 18.76 31.11 -16.34
N GLU A 46 18.35 32.10 -17.11
CA GLU A 46 18.21 32.01 -18.56
C GLU A 46 19.20 32.94 -19.23
N CYS A 47 19.90 32.42 -20.24
CA CYS A 47 20.70 33.21 -21.16
C CYS A 47 19.89 33.46 -22.43
N ASN A 48 19.78 34.69 -22.94
CA ASN A 48 18.99 35.03 -24.14
C ASN A 48 19.28 34.07 -25.33
N GLY A 49 18.36 33.15 -25.61
CA GLY A 49 18.50 32.13 -26.68
C GLY A 49 19.60 31.08 -26.43
N GLY A 50 20.10 30.99 -25.20
CA GLY A 50 21.25 30.18 -24.80
C GLY A 50 20.89 29.11 -23.75
N PRO A 51 21.88 28.52 -23.07
CA PRO A 51 21.65 27.50 -22.05
C PRO A 51 21.02 28.11 -20.78
N LEU A 52 20.23 27.31 -20.08
CA LEU A 52 19.83 27.55 -18.70
C LEU A 52 21.01 27.31 -17.74
N GLY A 53 20.96 28.01 -16.62
CA GLY A 53 21.77 27.79 -15.44
C GLY A 53 20.88 27.46 -14.26
N LEU A 54 21.39 26.72 -13.28
CA LEU A 54 20.69 26.45 -12.04
C LEU A 54 21.66 26.61 -10.88
N SER A 55 21.38 27.59 -10.02
CA SER A 55 22.09 27.77 -8.76
C SER A 55 21.24 27.23 -7.62
N PHE A 56 21.87 26.53 -6.68
CA PHE A 56 21.31 26.09 -5.42
C PHE A 56 22.12 26.72 -4.29
N TYR A 57 21.48 27.15 -3.22
CA TYR A 57 22.11 27.71 -2.03
C TYR A 57 21.50 27.10 -0.76
N SER A 58 22.33 26.76 0.21
CA SER A 58 21.92 26.31 1.54
C SER A 58 22.94 26.72 2.60
N ASP A 59 22.51 27.13 3.78
CA ASP A 59 23.37 27.64 4.88
C ASP A 59 23.65 26.62 6.01
N HIS A 60 23.20 25.37 5.87
CA HIS A 60 23.34 24.33 6.91
C HIS A 60 24.08 23.05 6.45
N GLN A 61 24.89 23.11 5.40
CA GLN A 61 25.59 21.91 4.91
C GLN A 61 26.99 21.76 5.54
N SER A 62 27.33 20.57 6.02
CA SER A 62 28.69 20.24 6.48
C SER A 62 29.64 20.12 5.28
N LEU A 63 30.72 20.91 5.29
CA LEU A 63 31.80 20.84 4.30
C LEU A 63 32.35 19.40 4.18
N GLU A 64 32.51 18.70 5.30
CA GLU A 64 33.06 17.34 5.33
C GLU A 64 32.10 16.35 4.66
N ALA A 65 30.79 16.48 4.90
CA ALA A 65 29.78 15.63 4.27
C ALA A 65 29.74 15.82 2.75
N ILE A 66 29.75 17.08 2.28
CA ILE A 66 29.75 17.39 0.84
C ILE A 66 31.03 16.88 0.17
N MET A 67 32.19 17.10 0.79
CA MET A 67 33.48 16.71 0.21
C MET A 67 33.65 15.19 0.22
N ALA A 68 33.25 14.50 1.29
CA ALA A 68 33.22 13.04 1.35
C ALA A 68 32.32 12.46 0.23
N TYR A 69 31.18 13.10 -0.03
CA TYR A 69 30.27 12.69 -1.08
C TYR A 69 30.83 12.93 -2.49
N LEU A 70 31.38 14.11 -2.76
CA LEU A 70 31.97 14.43 -4.07
C LEU A 70 33.20 13.56 -4.39
N ALA A 71 33.91 13.10 -3.35
CA ALA A 71 35.06 12.21 -3.48
C ALA A 71 34.68 10.73 -3.62
N ALA A 72 33.50 10.32 -3.17
CA ALA A 72 33.05 8.93 -3.29
C ALA A 72 32.50 8.66 -4.70
N GLU A 73 33.26 7.92 -5.52
CA GLU A 73 32.74 7.32 -6.76
C GLU A 73 31.66 6.28 -6.44
N VAL A 74 30.43 6.74 -6.25
CA VAL A 74 29.27 5.94 -5.82
C VAL A 74 29.49 5.37 -4.41
N PRO A 75 28.56 5.53 -3.46
CA PRO A 75 28.74 4.91 -2.14
C PRO A 75 28.76 3.38 -2.30
N ARG A 76 29.94 2.78 -2.29
CA ARG A 76 30.14 1.32 -2.17
C ARG A 76 30.07 0.86 -0.70
N SER A 77 29.73 1.77 0.22
CA SER A 77 29.60 1.46 1.64
C SER A 77 28.29 0.71 1.89
N SER A 78 28.41 -0.52 2.38
CA SER A 78 27.30 -1.35 2.88
C SER A 78 26.70 -0.85 4.20
N ASP A 79 27.08 0.34 4.67
CA ASP A 79 26.53 0.94 5.89
C ASP A 79 25.88 2.30 5.58
N PRO A 80 24.57 2.33 5.23
CA PRO A 80 23.82 3.54 4.89
C PRO A 80 23.41 4.36 6.12
N LEU A 81 23.72 3.89 7.33
CA LEU A 81 23.08 4.36 8.57
C LEU A 81 23.66 5.66 9.16
N HIS A 82 24.71 6.25 8.60
CA HIS A 82 25.41 7.36 9.28
C HIS A 82 25.21 8.78 8.74
N SER A 83 24.36 9.01 7.72
CA SER A 83 23.73 10.34 7.56
C SER A 83 22.54 10.31 6.57
N PRO A 84 21.35 9.86 7.00
CA PRO A 84 20.14 9.95 6.17
C PRO A 84 19.69 11.40 5.89
N ASN A 85 20.31 12.40 6.53
CA ASN A 85 19.86 13.80 6.46
C ASN A 85 20.63 14.67 5.46
N ASN A 86 21.73 14.18 4.86
CA ASN A 86 22.59 15.02 4.01
C ASN A 86 22.87 14.38 2.65
N LEU A 87 22.55 15.14 1.60
CA LEU A 87 22.88 14.96 0.17
C LEU A 87 21.84 14.30 -0.75
N ASN A 88 20.70 14.97 -0.92
CA ASN A 88 19.93 14.96 -2.18
C ASN A 88 20.55 15.89 -3.26
N PHE A 89 21.33 16.89 -2.84
CA PHE A 89 21.84 17.95 -3.73
C PHE A 89 22.95 17.49 -4.70
N GLY A 90 23.86 16.62 -4.25
CA GLY A 90 24.92 16.09 -5.11
C GLY A 90 24.36 15.25 -6.25
N LEU A 91 23.36 14.41 -5.96
CA LEU A 91 22.65 13.60 -6.96
C LEU A 91 21.83 14.45 -7.92
N ALA A 92 21.11 15.47 -7.42
CA ALA A 92 20.38 16.40 -8.28
C ALA A 92 21.32 17.09 -9.27
N SER A 93 22.48 17.56 -8.79
CA SER A 93 23.52 18.16 -9.61
C SER A 93 24.07 17.18 -10.65
N GLN A 94 24.33 15.93 -10.27
CA GLN A 94 24.78 14.88 -11.20
C GLN A 94 23.72 14.56 -12.27
N TYR A 95 22.45 14.44 -11.87
CA TYR A 95 21.35 14.21 -12.80
C TYR A 95 21.24 15.33 -13.83
N LEU A 96 21.31 16.59 -13.40
CA LEU A 96 21.24 17.75 -14.29
C LEU A 96 22.41 17.79 -15.28
N ILE A 97 23.62 17.42 -14.84
CA ILE A 97 24.79 17.28 -15.74
C ILE A 97 24.52 16.20 -16.79
N GLU A 98 24.06 15.03 -16.37
CA GLU A 98 23.80 13.91 -17.29
C GLU A 98 22.69 14.24 -18.28
N LEU A 99 21.62 14.88 -17.78
CA LEU A 99 20.50 15.34 -18.59
C LEU A 99 21.01 16.31 -19.65
N ALA A 100 21.75 17.36 -19.26
CA ALA A 100 22.35 18.31 -20.17
C ALA A 100 23.20 17.60 -21.24
N ARG A 101 24.10 16.69 -20.84
CA ARG A 101 24.95 15.95 -21.80
C ARG A 101 24.16 15.12 -22.82
N ARG A 102 23.00 14.59 -22.45
CA ARG A 102 22.15 13.79 -23.37
C ARG A 102 21.37 14.63 -24.35
N THR A 103 20.91 15.80 -23.92
CA THR A 103 20.01 16.65 -24.72
C THR A 103 20.75 17.52 -25.72
N TYR A 104 22.07 17.73 -25.57
CA TYR A 104 22.87 18.41 -26.60
C TYR A 104 23.24 17.45 -27.74
N PRO A 105 22.72 17.66 -28.97
CA PRO A 105 23.08 16.85 -30.12
C PRO A 105 24.56 17.05 -30.47
N LYS A 106 25.30 15.94 -30.62
CA LYS A 106 26.67 15.94 -31.14
C LYS A 106 26.62 16.33 -32.63
N GLY A 107 26.61 17.61 -32.98
CA GLY A 107 26.77 17.99 -34.40
C GLY A 107 26.38 19.38 -34.88
N ILE A 108 25.79 20.26 -34.08
CA ILE A 108 25.31 21.56 -34.59
C ILE A 108 25.91 22.71 -33.78
N GLY A 109 26.89 23.42 -34.37
CA GLY A 109 27.42 24.69 -33.87
C GLY A 109 28.70 24.61 -33.02
N LYS A 110 29.31 25.77 -32.76
CA LYS A 110 30.47 25.91 -31.87
C LYS A 110 30.18 25.17 -30.55
N PRO A 111 31.11 24.38 -30.00
CA PRO A 111 30.86 23.62 -28.78
C PRO A 111 30.43 24.58 -27.69
N LEU A 112 29.15 24.52 -27.30
CA LEU A 112 28.72 25.19 -26.08
C LEU A 112 29.60 24.67 -24.93
N PRO A 113 29.89 25.51 -23.93
CA PRO A 113 30.67 25.08 -22.77
C PRO A 113 30.05 23.80 -22.22
N GLN A 114 30.81 22.71 -22.27
CA GLN A 114 30.45 21.42 -21.71
C GLN A 114 29.88 21.65 -20.32
N ALA A 115 28.70 21.12 -20.00
CA ALA A 115 27.97 21.43 -18.76
C ALA A 115 28.94 21.51 -17.56
N GLN A 116 29.02 22.70 -16.97
CA GLN A 116 29.99 23.00 -15.92
C GLN A 116 29.28 23.06 -14.60
N VAL A 117 29.88 22.45 -13.57
CA VAL A 117 29.41 22.60 -12.20
C VAL A 117 30.44 23.34 -11.40
N SER A 118 30.00 24.43 -10.80
CA SER A 118 30.78 25.21 -9.86
C SER A 118 30.18 25.02 -8.48
N VAL A 119 31.04 24.85 -7.48
CA VAL A 119 30.66 24.60 -6.10
C VAL A 119 31.33 25.65 -5.24
N ARG A 120 30.61 26.19 -4.27
CA ARG A 120 31.11 27.12 -3.25
C ARG A 120 30.74 26.59 -1.88
N ILE A 121 31.70 26.60 -0.97
CA ILE A 121 31.54 26.18 0.42
C ILE A 121 32.26 27.21 1.29
N GLY A 122 31.52 28.11 1.92
CA GLY A 122 32.02 29.30 2.60
C GLY A 122 32.89 30.16 1.67
N ASN A 123 34.19 30.20 1.97
CA ASN A 123 35.22 30.89 1.19
C ASN A 123 35.95 29.99 0.17
N HIS A 124 35.57 28.71 0.10
CA HIS A 124 36.11 27.76 -0.86
C HIS A 124 35.24 27.73 -2.09
N VAL A 125 35.85 27.63 -3.25
CA VAL A 125 35.17 27.72 -4.53
C VAL A 125 35.88 26.78 -5.49
N GLY A 126 35.19 25.78 -6.02
CA GLY A 126 35.77 24.82 -6.95
C GLY A 126 34.93 24.64 -8.20
N ASN A 127 35.58 24.19 -9.28
CA ASN A 127 34.87 23.65 -10.43
C ASN A 127 34.99 22.13 -10.38
N LEU A 128 33.86 21.45 -10.54
CA LEU A 128 33.80 20.01 -10.68
C LEU A 128 34.19 19.64 -12.11
N LYS A 129 35.22 18.81 -12.27
CA LYS A 129 35.64 18.27 -13.56
C LYS A 129 35.59 16.76 -13.49
N LYS A 130 35.01 16.11 -14.51
CA LYS A 130 35.06 14.66 -14.61
C LYS A 130 36.45 14.27 -15.12
N ASN A 131 37.22 13.58 -14.30
CA ASN A 131 38.43 12.90 -14.71
C ASN A 131 38.02 11.67 -15.53
N PRO A 132 38.64 11.40 -16.70
CA PRO A 132 38.32 10.22 -17.51
C PRO A 132 38.45 8.88 -16.76
N ASN A 133 39.34 8.80 -15.76
CA ASN A 133 39.76 7.54 -15.14
C ASN A 133 39.39 7.40 -13.64
N ASP A 134 39.19 8.52 -12.92
CA ASP A 134 39.03 8.54 -11.45
C ASP A 134 37.84 9.41 -11.00
N GLY A 135 36.72 9.37 -11.73
CA GLY A 135 35.49 10.00 -11.26
C GLY A 135 35.49 11.52 -11.34
N TRP A 136 34.91 12.18 -10.33
CA TRP A 136 34.76 13.63 -10.29
C TRP A 136 35.84 14.26 -9.41
N GLU A 137 36.62 15.17 -9.99
CA GLU A 137 37.63 15.96 -9.28
C GLU A 137 37.09 17.37 -9.02
N VAL A 138 37.04 17.78 -7.74
CA VAL A 138 36.74 19.17 -7.38
C VAL A 138 38.05 19.94 -7.31
N LYS A 139 38.27 20.86 -8.25
CA LYS A 139 39.42 21.75 -8.18
C LYS A 139 39.12 22.95 -7.28
N VAL A 140 39.25 22.77 -5.97
CA VAL A 140 38.94 23.81 -4.97
C VAL A 140 40.00 24.92 -4.97
N VAL A 141 39.54 26.15 -5.16
CA VAL A 141 40.29 27.38 -4.92
C VAL A 141 39.83 27.94 -3.58
N ASP A 142 40.73 27.96 -2.62
CA ASP A 142 40.47 28.49 -1.28
C ASP A 142 40.80 29.99 -1.19
N PHE A 143 39.75 30.80 -1.01
CA PHE A 143 39.83 32.25 -0.86
C PHE A 143 39.92 32.73 0.60
N ALA A 144 39.95 31.83 1.59
CA ALA A 144 40.13 32.22 2.99
C ALA A 144 41.48 32.95 3.17
N PRO A 145 41.53 34.11 3.84
CA PRO A 145 42.80 34.75 4.14
C PRO A 145 43.63 33.81 5.02
N ILE A 146 44.76 33.35 4.48
CA ILE A 146 45.72 32.52 5.22
C ILE A 146 47.00 33.32 5.40
N THR A 147 47.58 33.28 6.60
CA THR A 147 48.89 33.88 6.81
C THR A 147 49.96 33.04 6.14
N PHE A 148 51.12 33.65 5.84
CA PHE A 148 52.25 32.93 5.24
C PHE A 148 52.64 31.71 6.08
N ASN A 149 52.62 31.81 7.41
CA ASN A 149 52.97 30.71 8.31
C ASN A 149 52.00 29.53 8.18
N VAL A 150 50.69 29.78 8.11
CA VAL A 150 49.69 28.72 7.93
C VAL A 150 49.86 28.04 6.57
N PHE A 151 50.08 28.82 5.50
CA PHE A 151 50.36 28.28 4.18
C PHE A 151 51.64 27.44 4.14
N LYS A 152 52.69 27.91 4.82
CA LYS A 152 53.97 27.21 4.94
C LYS A 152 53.79 25.86 5.63
N CYS A 153 53.10 25.82 6.77
CA CYS A 153 52.82 24.57 7.48
C CYS A 153 51.98 23.58 6.64
N GLN A 154 50.99 24.07 5.86
CA GLN A 154 50.21 23.22 4.95
C GLN A 154 51.07 22.60 3.83
N GLN A 155 52.00 23.38 3.26
CA GLN A 155 52.91 22.90 2.23
C GLN A 155 53.93 21.91 2.80
N GLU A 156 54.44 22.15 4.01
CA GLU A 156 55.33 21.23 4.73
C GLU A 156 54.64 19.89 5.05
N ALA A 157 53.34 19.90 5.35
CA ALA A 157 52.57 18.67 5.55
C ALA A 157 52.30 17.89 4.24
N SER A 158 52.33 18.57 3.09
CA SER A 158 52.01 17.98 1.78
C SER A 158 53.21 17.36 1.07
N LEU A 159 54.42 17.85 1.34
CA LEU A 159 55.65 17.22 0.88
C LEU A 159 56.09 16.20 1.92
N GLY A 160 56.10 14.92 1.54
CA GLY A 160 56.66 13.86 2.39
C GLY A 160 58.14 14.07 2.74
N THR A 161 58.79 13.03 3.27
CA THR A 161 60.10 13.04 3.96
C THR A 161 61.32 13.60 3.19
N THR A 162 61.19 14.04 1.94
CA THR A 162 62.30 14.63 1.16
C THR A 162 62.09 16.13 0.97
N MET A 163 62.49 16.88 1.99
CA MET A 163 62.49 18.34 1.97
C MET A 163 63.74 18.88 1.25
N PRO A 164 63.60 19.84 0.30
CA PRO A 164 64.73 20.59 -0.21
C PRO A 164 65.42 21.42 0.91
N PRO A 165 66.63 21.95 0.67
CA PRO A 165 67.32 22.81 1.63
C PRO A 165 66.40 23.92 2.14
N ALA A 166 66.33 24.11 3.46
CA ALA A 166 65.30 24.93 4.12
C ALA A 166 65.17 26.35 3.55
N SER A 167 66.27 26.95 3.11
CA SER A 167 66.31 28.29 2.51
C SER A 167 65.70 28.35 1.10
N GLU A 168 65.95 27.34 0.27
CA GLU A 168 65.36 27.27 -1.08
C GLU A 168 63.88 26.91 -1.02
N TRP A 169 63.51 26.01 -0.12
CA TRP A 169 62.12 25.67 0.15
C TRP A 169 61.33 26.88 0.58
N GLU A 170 61.79 27.61 1.61
CA GLU A 170 61.06 28.78 2.10
C GLU A 170 60.91 29.87 1.04
N ARG A 171 61.94 30.09 0.21
CA ARG A 171 61.85 31.03 -0.92
C ARG A 171 60.78 30.59 -1.92
N LEU A 172 60.69 29.30 -2.23
CA LEU A 172 59.73 28.76 -3.18
C LEU A 172 58.30 28.78 -2.62
N VAL A 173 58.12 28.47 -1.33
CA VAL A 173 56.84 28.61 -0.62
C VAL A 173 56.40 30.06 -0.55
N ARG A 174 57.31 31.01 -0.28
CA ARG A 174 57.04 32.44 -0.26
C ARG A 174 56.65 32.96 -1.64
N GLN A 175 57.35 32.53 -2.69
CA GLN A 175 56.98 32.85 -4.05
C GLN A 175 55.60 32.29 -4.43
N ARG A 176 55.28 31.05 -4.02
CA ARG A 176 53.94 30.45 -4.22
C ARG A 176 52.86 31.20 -3.42
N PHE A 177 53.15 31.60 -2.19
CA PHE A 177 52.24 32.39 -1.35
C PHE A 177 51.96 33.76 -1.97
N GLU A 178 53.00 34.48 -2.39
CA GLU A 178 52.86 35.78 -3.08
C GLU A 178 52.16 35.66 -4.42
N THR A 179 52.37 34.56 -5.15
CA THR A 179 51.64 34.27 -6.39
C THR A 179 50.17 34.00 -6.09
N ARG A 180 49.86 33.23 -5.04
CA ARG A 180 48.49 32.98 -4.55
C ARG A 180 47.82 34.28 -4.11
N GLU A 181 48.52 35.13 -3.36
CA GLU A 181 48.03 36.45 -2.95
C GLU A 181 47.84 37.39 -4.15
N ARG A 182 48.74 37.37 -5.15
CA ARG A 182 48.55 38.11 -6.41
C ARG A 182 47.32 37.63 -7.19
N ILE A 183 47.13 36.33 -7.31
CA ILE A 183 45.93 35.75 -7.93
C ILE A 183 44.67 36.14 -7.14
N ARG A 184 44.73 36.13 -5.79
CA ARG A 184 43.63 36.60 -4.94
C ARG A 184 43.34 38.09 -5.11
N LEU A 185 44.37 38.93 -5.17
CA LEU A 185 44.26 40.38 -5.33
C LEU A 185 43.72 40.72 -6.72
N ALA A 186 44.20 40.06 -7.77
CA ALA A 186 43.68 40.21 -9.13
C ALA A 186 42.18 39.82 -9.19
N ASN A 187 41.82 38.67 -8.62
CA ASN A 187 40.42 38.21 -8.58
C ASN A 187 39.55 39.02 -7.60
N ARG A 188 40.13 39.66 -6.57
CA ARG A 188 39.44 40.59 -5.65
C ARG A 188 39.15 41.93 -6.31
N LEU A 189 40.04 42.42 -7.16
CA LEU A 189 39.89 43.69 -7.88
C LEU A 189 38.77 43.63 -8.92
N GLU A 190 38.51 42.46 -9.52
CA GLU A 190 37.39 42.27 -10.44
C GLU A 190 36.04 42.08 -9.74
N ALA A 191 36.03 41.72 -8.45
CA ALA A 191 34.81 41.53 -7.64
C ALA A 191 34.32 42.81 -6.92
N LEU A 192 34.86 43.99 -7.25
CA LEU A 192 34.47 45.27 -6.67
C LEU A 192 33.12 45.76 -7.22
N LEU A 193 32.03 45.15 -6.72
CA LEU A 193 30.71 45.79 -6.57
C LEU A 193 30.70 46.68 -5.30
N PRO A 194 29.74 47.61 -5.15
CA PRO A 194 29.91 48.81 -4.35
C PRO A 194 29.92 48.56 -2.83
N THR A 195 30.79 49.31 -2.15
CA THR A 195 30.77 49.67 -0.72
C THR A 195 31.17 48.61 0.32
N ASN A 196 32.40 48.75 0.84
CA ASN A 196 32.91 48.57 2.22
C ASN A 196 32.46 47.40 3.13
N GLN A 197 31.58 46.49 2.73
CA GLN A 197 31.23 45.32 3.52
C GLN A 197 32.21 44.18 3.20
N ARG A 198 33.02 43.81 4.19
CA ARG A 198 33.75 42.53 4.16
C ARG A 198 32.70 41.43 4.27
N TRP A 199 32.44 40.73 3.17
CA TRP A 199 31.61 39.53 3.15
C TRP A 199 32.31 38.43 3.99
N GLN A 200 32.00 38.36 5.29
CA GLN A 200 32.24 37.16 6.08
C GLN A 200 31.13 36.19 5.74
N VAL A 201 31.36 35.37 4.73
CA VAL A 201 30.46 34.29 4.37
C VAL A 201 30.66 33.20 5.41
N PRO A 202 29.62 32.80 6.16
CA PRO A 202 29.71 31.72 7.12
C PRO A 202 30.34 30.47 6.50
N LEU A 203 31.10 29.72 7.30
CA LEU A 203 31.75 28.48 6.86
C LEU A 203 30.74 27.42 6.38
N ASN A 204 29.48 27.56 6.79
CA ASN A 204 28.39 26.62 6.53
C ASN A 204 27.57 26.97 5.27
N ASP A 205 27.86 28.13 4.64
CA ASP A 205 27.20 28.52 3.40
C ASP A 205 27.66 27.63 2.25
N PHE A 206 26.72 27.03 1.55
CA PHE A 206 26.95 26.17 0.42
C PHE A 206 26.19 26.68 -0.79
N ALA A 207 26.85 26.67 -1.96
CA ALA A 207 26.15 26.90 -3.22
C ALA A 207 26.70 26.02 -4.35
N ILE A 208 25.81 25.44 -5.15
CA ILE A 208 26.15 24.77 -6.40
C ILE A 208 25.59 25.60 -7.55
N THR A 209 26.32 25.73 -8.64
CA THR A 209 25.81 26.28 -9.89
C THR A 209 26.11 25.31 -11.02
N VAL A 210 25.06 24.86 -11.70
CA VAL A 210 25.13 24.05 -12.92
C VAL A 210 24.83 24.96 -14.11
N LEU A 211 25.77 25.07 -15.04
CA LEU A 211 25.58 25.81 -16.29
C LEU A 211 25.51 24.86 -17.48
N GLY A 212 24.83 25.29 -18.53
CA GLY A 212 24.74 24.52 -19.78
C GLY A 212 23.54 23.58 -19.80
N ILE A 213 22.48 23.87 -19.05
CA ILE A 213 21.23 23.12 -19.11
C ILE A 213 20.50 23.54 -20.40
N PRO A 214 19.91 22.62 -21.19
CA PRO A 214 19.20 23.01 -22.42
C PRO A 214 18.04 23.97 -22.15
N PRO A 215 17.86 25.02 -22.97
CA PRO A 215 16.74 25.97 -22.82
C PRO A 215 15.37 25.35 -23.04
N THR A 216 15.31 24.19 -23.70
CA THR A 216 14.06 23.47 -23.91
C THR A 216 13.53 22.78 -22.66
N LEU A 217 14.36 22.63 -21.62
CA LEU A 217 13.94 21.99 -20.38
C LEU A 217 13.12 22.97 -19.55
N ASN A 218 11.84 22.65 -19.35
CA ASN A 218 11.04 23.39 -18.38
C ASN A 218 11.48 23.01 -16.94
N PRO A 219 11.19 23.84 -15.92
CA PRO A 219 11.53 23.52 -14.53
C PRO A 219 11.04 22.13 -14.10
N ARG A 220 9.91 21.68 -14.66
CA ARG A 220 9.35 20.37 -14.36
C ARG A 220 10.18 19.20 -14.85
N GLU A 221 10.83 19.32 -15.99
CA GLU A 221 11.79 18.33 -16.46
C GLU A 221 13.08 18.38 -15.65
N MET A 222 13.53 19.57 -15.23
CA MET A 222 14.73 19.72 -14.39
C MET A 222 14.58 19.04 -13.03
N PHE A 223 13.42 19.20 -12.38
CA PHE A 223 13.13 18.66 -11.06
C PHE A 223 12.39 17.32 -11.09
N SER A 224 12.12 16.75 -12.26
CA SER A 224 11.45 15.45 -12.39
C SER A 224 12.18 14.30 -11.70
N GLY A 225 13.47 14.48 -11.40
CA GLY A 225 14.28 13.53 -10.65
C GLY A 225 13.98 13.46 -9.14
N ILE A 226 13.23 14.42 -8.59
CA ILE A 226 12.98 14.56 -7.15
C ILE A 226 11.47 14.59 -6.90
N PHE A 227 10.97 13.62 -6.14
CA PHE A 227 9.58 13.57 -5.75
C PHE A 227 9.22 14.76 -4.85
N GLY A 228 8.03 15.31 -5.00
CA GLY A 228 7.52 16.39 -4.15
C GLY A 228 8.01 17.80 -4.51
N MET A 229 9.12 17.96 -5.23
CA MET A 229 9.56 19.27 -5.75
C MET A 229 8.49 19.91 -6.63
N ILE A 230 7.79 19.09 -7.40
CA ILE A 230 6.54 19.47 -8.04
C ILE A 230 5.47 18.57 -7.45
N PRO A 231 4.55 19.14 -6.65
CA PRO A 231 3.52 18.33 -6.02
C PRO A 231 2.70 17.67 -7.15
N PRO A 232 2.51 16.34 -7.09
CA PRO A 232 1.63 15.68 -8.04
C PRO A 232 0.21 16.24 -7.88
N SER A 233 -0.56 16.24 -8.97
CA SER A 233 -1.96 16.70 -8.93
C SER A 233 -2.80 15.91 -7.94
N GLN A 234 -2.42 14.65 -7.71
CA GLN A 234 -3.03 13.79 -6.71
C GLN A 234 -1.98 12.82 -6.15
N SER A 235 -1.96 12.68 -4.83
CA SER A 235 -1.14 11.69 -4.12
C SER A 235 -1.88 11.11 -2.92
N TRP A 236 -1.54 9.88 -2.57
CA TRP A 236 -2.08 9.16 -1.43
C TRP A 236 -0.96 8.49 -0.68
N THR A 237 -0.86 8.80 0.61
CA THR A 237 0.20 8.31 1.48
C THR A 237 -0.35 7.19 2.37
N ILE A 238 0.27 6.01 2.30
CA ILE A 238 -0.21 4.79 2.97
C ILE A 238 0.93 4.17 3.78
N ARG A 239 0.63 3.80 5.05
CA ARG A 239 1.55 3.07 5.95
C ARG A 239 1.08 1.62 6.10
N ALA A 240 1.92 0.67 5.73
CA ALA A 240 1.49 -0.72 5.59
C ALA A 240 0.96 -1.37 6.89
N LEU A 241 1.67 -1.35 8.03
CA LEU A 241 1.20 -2.07 9.24
C LEU A 241 1.53 -1.38 10.56
N SER A 242 2.72 -0.81 10.69
CA SER A 242 3.23 -0.22 11.94
C SER A 242 3.77 1.19 11.72
N SER A 243 3.98 1.93 12.82
CA SER A 243 4.68 3.22 12.79
C SER A 243 6.10 3.12 12.21
N SER A 244 6.72 1.94 12.31
CA SER A 244 8.04 1.60 11.75
C SER A 244 8.00 1.05 10.33
N SER A 245 6.82 0.72 9.79
CA SER A 245 6.70 0.19 8.44
C SER A 245 7.05 1.26 7.42
N PRO A 246 7.70 0.90 6.29
CA PRO A 246 7.96 1.83 5.22
C PRO A 246 6.69 2.53 4.72
N LEU A 247 6.85 3.80 4.34
CA LEU A 247 5.79 4.60 3.72
C LEU A 247 5.76 4.31 2.22
N ILE A 248 4.55 4.18 1.65
CA ILE A 248 4.33 4.21 0.21
C ILE A 248 3.45 5.41 -0.12
N VAL A 249 3.90 6.23 -1.06
CA VAL A 249 3.09 7.30 -1.65
C VAL A 249 2.74 6.92 -3.07
N PHE A 250 1.45 6.70 -3.33
CA PHE A 250 0.93 6.59 -4.68
C PHE A 250 0.66 7.98 -5.23
N TYR A 251 0.86 8.19 -6.52
CA TYR A 251 0.55 9.48 -7.13
C TYR A 251 0.16 9.35 -8.60
N LEU A 252 -0.61 10.32 -9.09
CA LEU A 252 -0.90 10.46 -10.52
C LEU A 252 0.06 11.46 -11.17
N PRO A 253 0.72 11.09 -12.29
CA PRO A 253 1.51 12.04 -13.04
C PRO A 253 0.61 13.14 -13.63
N CYS A 254 0.99 14.40 -13.48
CA CYS A 254 0.18 15.50 -14.00
C CYS A 254 0.17 15.51 -15.55
N HIS A 255 -1.01 15.64 -16.17
CA HIS A 255 -1.25 15.47 -17.62
C HIS A 255 -1.26 16.77 -18.45
N GLU A 256 -0.80 17.90 -17.91
CA GLU A 256 -1.05 19.24 -18.45
C GLU A 256 -0.57 19.55 -19.89
N THR A 257 0.29 18.74 -20.53
CA THR A 257 0.89 19.10 -21.83
C THR A 257 0.52 18.16 -22.99
N GLY A 258 -0.50 17.31 -22.85
CA GLY A 258 -0.92 16.37 -23.90
C GLY A 258 0.08 15.25 -24.21
N LYS A 259 1.28 15.29 -23.62
CA LYS A 259 2.21 14.16 -23.54
C LYS A 259 1.89 13.41 -22.25
N SER A 260 1.36 12.18 -22.36
CA SER A 260 1.21 11.33 -21.18
C SER A 260 2.61 11.01 -20.65
N LEU A 261 3.01 11.68 -19.59
CA LEU A 261 4.19 11.26 -18.85
C LEU A 261 3.89 9.88 -18.28
N HIS A 262 4.73 8.92 -18.61
CA HIS A 262 4.65 7.63 -17.95
C HIS A 262 4.84 7.85 -16.44
N PRO A 263 4.03 7.19 -15.60
CA PRO A 263 4.27 7.22 -14.17
C PRO A 263 5.68 6.72 -13.88
N GLN A 264 6.28 7.30 -12.85
CA GLN A 264 7.66 7.01 -12.49
C GLN A 264 7.71 6.28 -11.15
N PHE A 265 8.80 5.55 -10.93
CA PHE A 265 9.11 4.96 -9.64
C PHE A 265 10.14 5.83 -8.93
N PHE A 266 9.78 6.30 -7.74
CA PHE A 266 10.65 7.02 -6.82
C PHE A 266 11.00 6.11 -5.64
N HIS A 267 12.24 6.23 -5.18
CA HIS A 267 12.73 5.59 -3.96
C HIS A 267 13.34 6.67 -3.08
N GLN A 268 12.81 6.85 -1.87
CA GLN A 268 13.24 7.91 -0.95
C GLN A 268 13.29 9.28 -1.64
N ASP A 269 12.20 9.62 -2.33
CA ASP A 269 12.03 10.84 -3.13
C ASP A 269 12.94 10.97 -4.36
N ARG A 270 13.66 9.91 -4.76
CA ARG A 270 14.57 9.94 -5.91
C ARG A 270 14.04 9.12 -7.06
N LEU A 271 14.04 9.70 -8.26
CA LEU A 271 13.64 9.01 -9.46
C LEU A 271 14.60 7.84 -9.74
N VAL A 272 14.07 6.63 -9.72
CA VAL A 272 14.80 5.44 -10.13
C VAL A 272 14.48 5.17 -11.59
N ARG A 273 15.51 5.28 -12.43
CA ARG A 273 15.35 5.10 -13.88
C ARG A 273 14.83 3.73 -14.27
N TRP A 274 15.26 2.70 -13.54
CA TRP A 274 14.91 1.30 -13.77
C TRP A 274 14.31 0.71 -12.49
N GLY A 275 13.23 1.33 -12.01
CA GLY A 275 12.44 0.82 -10.90
C GLY A 275 11.41 -0.23 -11.33
N PRO A 276 10.66 -0.79 -10.36
CA PRO A 276 9.47 -1.59 -10.63
C PRO A 276 8.55 -0.92 -11.65
N GLY A 277 7.94 -1.75 -12.52
CA GLY A 277 7.05 -1.25 -13.56
C GLY A 277 5.84 -0.54 -12.97
N THR A 278 5.55 0.66 -13.48
CA THR A 278 4.29 1.37 -13.25
C THR A 278 3.58 1.57 -14.58
N CYS A 279 2.24 1.54 -14.59
CA CYS A 279 1.44 1.64 -15.81
C CYS A 279 0.74 3.00 -15.89
N HIS A 280 -0.07 3.29 -14.87
CA HIS A 280 -0.90 4.48 -14.71
C HIS A 280 -0.61 5.23 -13.40
N VAL A 281 -0.36 4.51 -12.30
CA VAL A 281 -0.08 5.08 -10.97
C VAL A 281 1.42 5.02 -10.67
N GLY A 282 1.99 6.17 -10.31
CA GLY A 282 3.37 6.26 -9.85
C GLY A 282 3.51 5.88 -8.37
N ILE A 283 4.70 5.43 -7.99
CA ILE A 283 5.01 5.00 -6.62
C ILE A 283 6.23 5.76 -6.12
N ASN A 284 6.19 6.27 -4.90
CA ASN A 284 7.36 6.67 -4.13
C ASN A 284 7.46 5.79 -2.87
N TYR A 285 8.51 4.98 -2.80
CA TYR A 285 8.75 4.03 -1.73
C TYR A 285 9.83 4.53 -0.77
N MET A 286 9.52 4.63 0.52
CA MET A 286 10.44 5.13 1.55
C MET A 286 11.21 4.04 2.29
N GLY A 287 11.05 2.76 1.92
CA GLY A 287 11.75 1.65 2.56
C GLY A 287 13.15 1.42 1.99
N GLN A 288 13.75 0.27 2.29
CA GLN A 288 15.06 -0.12 1.74
C GLN A 288 14.89 -0.93 0.46
N LEU A 289 15.81 -0.73 -0.50
CA LEU A 289 15.93 -1.49 -1.75
C LEU A 289 17.41 -1.66 -2.07
N ASP A 290 17.75 -2.80 -2.69
CA ASP A 290 19.06 -3.03 -3.27
C ASP A 290 19.11 -2.49 -4.71
N PHE A 291 20.23 -1.90 -5.09
CA PHE A 291 20.45 -1.34 -6.42
C PHE A 291 21.68 -1.94 -7.10
N SER A 292 21.58 -2.15 -8.40
CA SER A 292 22.71 -2.50 -9.25
C SER A 292 23.63 -1.29 -9.46
N THR A 293 24.83 -1.54 -10.02
CA THR A 293 25.82 -0.49 -10.27
C THR A 293 25.35 0.58 -11.26
N ASP A 294 24.40 0.27 -12.12
CA ASP A 294 23.74 1.19 -13.06
C ASP A 294 22.48 1.86 -12.48
N GLY A 295 22.18 1.63 -11.20
CA GLY A 295 21.07 2.23 -10.48
C GLY A 295 19.70 1.59 -10.75
N ALA A 296 19.67 0.36 -11.27
CA ALA A 296 18.44 -0.42 -11.38
C ALA A 296 18.11 -1.11 -10.07
N VAL A 297 16.83 -1.22 -9.74
CA VAL A 297 16.40 -1.96 -8.53
C VAL A 297 16.65 -3.44 -8.76
N HIS A 298 17.32 -4.10 -7.82
CA HIS A 298 17.38 -5.55 -7.82
C HIS A 298 15.99 -6.11 -7.54
N THR A 299 15.36 -6.72 -8.55
CA THR A 299 14.02 -7.32 -8.45
C THR A 299 14.03 -8.72 -7.83
N THR A 300 15.12 -9.06 -7.15
CA THR A 300 15.35 -10.35 -6.48
C THR A 300 16.04 -10.09 -5.16
N GLY A 301 15.73 -10.87 -4.13
CA GLY A 301 16.36 -10.75 -2.82
C GLY A 301 15.39 -10.30 -1.73
N LYS A 302 15.88 -10.28 -0.49
CA LYS A 302 15.04 -10.09 0.70
C LYS A 302 14.40 -8.70 0.74
N LEU A 303 15.15 -7.63 0.46
CA LEU A 303 14.62 -6.26 0.47
C LEU A 303 13.56 -6.03 -0.60
N TYR A 304 13.69 -6.72 -1.74
CA TYR A 304 12.69 -6.65 -2.79
C TYR A 304 11.40 -7.39 -2.40
N GLU A 305 11.50 -8.58 -1.82
CA GLU A 305 10.32 -9.30 -1.31
C GLU A 305 9.63 -8.52 -0.18
N GLU A 306 10.39 -7.84 0.68
CA GLU A 306 9.82 -6.91 1.68
C GLU A 306 9.07 -5.75 1.00
N TYR A 307 9.66 -5.12 -0.02
CA TYR A 307 8.94 -4.11 -0.82
C TYR A 307 7.64 -4.66 -1.43
N ARG A 308 7.64 -5.88 -1.96
CA ARG A 308 6.44 -6.52 -2.54
C ARG A 308 5.36 -6.73 -1.49
N GLU A 309 5.72 -7.20 -0.31
CA GLU A 309 4.81 -7.40 0.80
C GLU A 309 4.20 -6.06 1.26
N VAL A 310 5.04 -5.05 1.49
CA VAL A 310 4.62 -3.70 1.88
C VAL A 310 3.73 -3.07 0.81
N LEU A 311 4.07 -3.22 -0.48
CA LEU A 311 3.24 -2.77 -1.60
C LEU A 311 1.88 -3.48 -1.61
N SER A 312 1.86 -4.80 -1.38
CA SER A 312 0.63 -5.57 -1.33
C SER A 312 -0.32 -5.09 -0.25
N ILE A 313 0.22 -4.83 0.94
CA ILE A 313 -0.56 -4.29 2.06
C ILE A 313 -1.04 -2.87 1.75
N ALA A 314 -0.17 -2.01 1.23
CA ALA A 314 -0.53 -0.63 0.89
C ALA A 314 -1.61 -0.55 -0.19
N VAL A 315 -1.58 -1.43 -1.19
CA VAL A 315 -2.63 -1.53 -2.21
C VAL A 315 -3.94 -2.05 -1.62
N ASN A 316 -3.91 -3.06 -0.76
CA ASN A 316 -5.12 -3.53 -0.06
C ASN A 316 -5.76 -2.41 0.77
N GLN A 317 -4.94 -1.64 1.50
CA GLN A 317 -5.40 -0.45 2.22
C GLN A 317 -5.89 0.65 1.26
N GLY A 318 -5.27 0.79 0.09
CA GLY A 318 -5.73 1.67 -0.98
C GLY A 318 -7.16 1.35 -1.42
N PHE A 319 -7.45 0.07 -1.69
CA PHE A 319 -8.80 -0.40 -2.03
C PHE A 319 -9.82 -0.18 -0.91
N VAL A 320 -9.41 -0.33 0.35
CA VAL A 320 -10.31 -0.20 1.51
C VAL A 320 -10.58 1.26 1.89
N GLY A 321 -9.52 2.05 2.02
CA GLY A 321 -9.55 3.39 2.62
C GLY A 321 -9.77 4.53 1.63
N TYR A 322 -9.43 4.36 0.35
CA TYR A 322 -9.33 5.48 -0.59
C TYR A 322 -10.04 5.18 -1.92
N PRO A 323 -11.35 5.50 -2.06
CA PRO A 323 -12.12 5.17 -3.27
C PRO A 323 -11.53 5.73 -4.58
N THR A 324 -10.92 6.92 -4.54
CA THR A 324 -10.26 7.51 -5.71
C THR A 324 -8.99 6.74 -6.08
N LEU A 325 -8.11 6.44 -5.11
CA LEU A 325 -6.94 5.60 -5.35
C LEU A 325 -7.32 4.19 -5.82
N ALA A 326 -8.36 3.59 -5.22
CA ALA A 326 -8.86 2.27 -5.60
C ALA A 326 -9.23 2.20 -7.09
N LEU A 327 -9.90 3.24 -7.60
CA LEU A 327 -10.20 3.38 -9.02
C LEU A 327 -8.91 3.48 -9.85
N GLU A 328 -7.96 4.33 -9.47
CA GLU A 328 -6.71 4.50 -10.23
C GLU A 328 -5.83 3.24 -10.21
N LEU A 329 -5.79 2.51 -9.10
CA LEU A 329 -5.11 1.21 -8.99
C LEU A 329 -5.78 0.16 -9.88
N ALA A 330 -7.11 0.13 -9.94
CA ALA A 330 -7.81 -0.75 -10.86
C ALA A 330 -7.53 -0.39 -12.33
N VAL A 331 -7.46 0.91 -12.68
CA VAL A 331 -7.04 1.35 -14.02
C VAL A 331 -5.59 0.94 -14.31
N ASP A 332 -4.67 1.09 -13.36
CA ASP A 332 -3.27 0.67 -13.49
C ASP A 332 -3.16 -0.83 -13.81
N ILE A 333 -3.88 -1.67 -13.05
CA ILE A 333 -3.90 -3.12 -13.26
C ILE A 333 -4.54 -3.48 -14.61
N LEU A 334 -5.60 -2.79 -15.02
CA LEU A 334 -6.29 -3.08 -16.29
C LEU A 334 -5.53 -2.59 -17.53
N THR A 335 -4.64 -1.61 -17.37
CA THR A 335 -3.84 -1.02 -18.46
C THR A 335 -2.43 -1.61 -18.55
N ASP A 336 -2.06 -2.53 -17.65
CA ASP A 336 -0.88 -3.37 -17.80
C ASP A 336 -0.99 -4.17 -19.11
N ASP A 337 -0.08 -3.94 -20.04
CA ASP A 337 -0.01 -4.64 -21.33
C ASP A 337 0.71 -6.00 -21.23
N GLY A 338 1.28 -6.25 -20.06
CA GLY A 338 2.03 -7.42 -19.72
C GLY A 338 3.45 -7.49 -20.25
N SER A 339 3.96 -6.42 -20.84
CA SER A 339 5.34 -6.30 -21.31
C SER A 339 6.35 -6.08 -20.19
N ARG A 340 5.88 -5.56 -19.04
CA ARG A 340 6.71 -5.25 -17.88
C ARG A 340 6.49 -6.28 -16.79
N ASP A 341 7.59 -6.77 -16.23
CA ASP A 341 7.53 -7.52 -14.98
C ASP A 341 7.45 -6.57 -13.79
N ASN A 342 6.95 -7.10 -12.68
CA ASN A 342 6.83 -6.40 -11.41
C ASN A 342 5.93 -5.16 -11.41
N THR A 343 4.93 -5.12 -12.29
CA THR A 343 3.83 -4.16 -12.19
C THR A 343 3.01 -4.39 -10.92
N ILE A 344 2.24 -3.39 -10.50
CA ILE A 344 1.33 -3.51 -9.36
C ILE A 344 0.47 -4.78 -9.52
N GLY A 345 -0.22 -4.96 -10.65
CA GLY A 345 -1.08 -6.13 -10.88
C GLY A 345 -0.40 -7.50 -10.77
N ARG A 346 0.93 -7.57 -10.97
CA ARG A 346 1.71 -8.82 -10.93
C ARG A 346 2.37 -9.08 -9.57
N VAL A 347 2.69 -8.03 -8.84
CA VAL A 347 3.36 -8.13 -7.54
C VAL A 347 2.40 -8.52 -6.42
N LEU A 348 1.13 -8.13 -6.53
CA LEU A 348 0.15 -8.24 -5.46
C LEU A 348 -0.16 -9.68 -5.05
N GLN A 349 -0.18 -9.87 -3.74
CA GLN A 349 -0.73 -11.03 -3.06
C GLN A 349 -1.86 -10.54 -2.15
N PRO A 350 -3.10 -10.44 -2.65
CA PRO A 350 -4.20 -9.94 -1.86
C PRO A 350 -4.41 -10.86 -0.66
N ALA A 351 -4.29 -10.29 0.55
CA ALA A 351 -4.26 -11.07 1.79
C ALA A 351 -5.66 -11.24 2.41
N ASP A 352 -6.60 -10.35 2.10
CA ASP A 352 -7.87 -10.28 2.82
C ASP A 352 -9.09 -10.43 1.89
N PRO A 353 -9.87 -11.52 2.00
CA PRO A 353 -11.11 -11.66 1.22
C PRO A 353 -12.17 -10.60 1.55
N LYS A 354 -12.05 -9.86 2.67
CA LYS A 354 -12.98 -8.78 3.04
C LYS A 354 -12.93 -7.59 2.07
N ILE A 355 -11.86 -7.43 1.29
CA ILE A 355 -11.77 -6.34 0.31
C ILE A 355 -12.58 -6.59 -0.96
N LYS A 356 -13.18 -7.79 -1.10
CA LYS A 356 -13.92 -8.25 -2.29
C LYS A 356 -14.85 -7.19 -2.88
N GLU A 357 -15.75 -6.63 -2.07
CA GLU A 357 -16.77 -5.68 -2.55
C GLU A 357 -16.15 -4.36 -3.03
N ARG A 358 -15.08 -3.90 -2.35
CA ARG A 358 -14.36 -2.67 -2.70
C ARG A 358 -13.58 -2.84 -4.00
N VAL A 359 -12.91 -3.97 -4.17
CA VAL A 359 -12.22 -4.33 -5.43
C VAL A 359 -13.22 -4.44 -6.56
N LEU A 360 -14.35 -5.13 -6.35
CA LEU A 360 -15.41 -5.25 -7.36
C LEU A 360 -15.89 -3.86 -7.82
N LYS A 361 -16.22 -2.97 -6.88
CA LYS A 361 -16.66 -1.60 -7.20
C LYS A 361 -15.59 -0.77 -7.92
N ALA A 362 -14.32 -0.90 -7.52
CA ALA A 362 -13.22 -0.17 -8.12
C ALA A 362 -12.96 -0.61 -9.57
N PHE A 363 -12.89 -1.93 -9.82
CA PHE A 363 -12.76 -2.48 -11.18
C PHE A 363 -13.97 -2.16 -12.03
N ASP A 364 -15.16 -2.19 -11.44
CA ASP A 364 -16.40 -1.86 -12.13
C ASP A 364 -16.42 -0.40 -12.62
N ALA A 365 -15.96 0.53 -11.79
CA ALA A 365 -15.76 1.92 -12.18
C ALA A 365 -14.62 2.09 -13.21
N ALA A 366 -13.51 1.35 -13.05
CA ALA A 366 -12.36 1.43 -13.95
C ALA A 366 -12.70 0.95 -15.37
N TRP A 367 -13.42 -0.16 -15.53
CA TRP A 367 -13.86 -0.62 -16.86
C TRP A 367 -14.80 0.34 -17.54
N ARG A 368 -15.74 0.98 -16.81
CA ARG A 368 -16.62 2.00 -17.40
C ARG A 368 -15.86 3.27 -17.78
N ARG A 369 -14.81 3.63 -17.05
CA ARG A 369 -13.91 4.74 -17.43
C ARG A 369 -13.13 4.42 -18.70
N LEU A 370 -12.60 3.20 -18.82
CA LEU A 370 -11.83 2.76 -19.98
C LEU A 370 -12.71 2.47 -21.20
N ASN A 371 -13.96 2.04 -20.98
CA ASN A 371 -14.94 1.71 -22.02
C ASN A 371 -16.28 2.43 -21.75
N PRO A 372 -16.42 3.69 -22.19
CA PRO A 372 -17.65 4.46 -21.98
C PRO A 372 -18.91 3.88 -22.63
N SER A 373 -18.77 2.87 -23.51
CA SER A 373 -19.89 2.15 -24.12
C SER A 373 -20.60 1.17 -23.18
N LEU A 374 -19.99 0.82 -22.04
CA LEU A 374 -20.60 -0.04 -21.02
C LEU A 374 -21.68 0.73 -20.25
N GLN A 375 -22.94 0.30 -20.38
CA GLN A 375 -24.06 0.93 -19.68
C GLN A 375 -23.94 0.72 -18.16
N THR A 376 -24.45 1.68 -17.37
CA THR A 376 -24.42 1.59 -15.89
C THR A 376 -25.21 0.39 -15.35
N SER A 377 -26.29 0.00 -16.02
CA SER A 377 -27.14 -1.14 -15.66
C SER A 377 -26.62 -2.50 -16.14
N GLN A 378 -25.64 -2.51 -17.05
CA GLN A 378 -25.16 -3.73 -17.67
C GLN A 378 -24.14 -4.41 -16.77
N SER A 379 -24.43 -5.66 -16.40
CA SER A 379 -23.47 -6.50 -15.69
C SER A 379 -22.46 -7.09 -16.68
N PHE A 380 -21.20 -7.17 -16.25
CA PHE A 380 -20.12 -7.74 -17.04
C PHE A 380 -19.27 -8.69 -16.20
N TYR A 381 -18.51 -9.54 -16.89
CA TYR A 381 -17.63 -10.52 -16.25
C TYR A 381 -16.30 -10.62 -17.01
N PRO A 382 -15.15 -10.53 -16.31
CA PRO A 382 -13.84 -10.63 -16.93
C PRO A 382 -13.49 -12.08 -17.29
N PHE A 383 -12.85 -12.29 -18.45
CA PHE A 383 -12.33 -13.59 -18.88
C PHE A 383 -10.97 -13.47 -19.55
N ALA A 384 -10.15 -14.51 -19.42
CA ALA A 384 -8.90 -14.66 -20.17
C ALA A 384 -8.99 -15.79 -21.20
N ASP A 385 -9.76 -16.84 -20.92
CA ASP A 385 -9.95 -17.99 -21.81
C ASP A 385 -11.23 -17.87 -22.64
N ALA A 386 -11.12 -18.05 -23.96
CA ALA A 386 -12.28 -18.00 -24.88
C ALA A 386 -13.40 -19.02 -24.56
N LYS A 387 -13.10 -20.05 -23.75
CA LYS A 387 -14.10 -21.03 -23.28
C LYS A 387 -15.12 -20.40 -22.33
N ASP A 388 -14.67 -19.46 -21.50
CA ASP A 388 -15.50 -18.80 -20.48
C ASP A 388 -16.47 -17.81 -21.11
N GLU A 389 -16.10 -17.20 -22.24
CA GLU A 389 -16.92 -16.20 -22.94
C GLU A 389 -18.35 -16.69 -23.22
N LYS A 390 -18.49 -17.94 -23.68
CA LYS A 390 -19.80 -18.54 -23.99
C LYS A 390 -20.65 -18.69 -22.73
N LEU A 391 -20.05 -19.09 -21.61
CA LEU A 391 -20.76 -19.26 -20.34
C LEU A 391 -21.17 -17.89 -19.77
N ILE A 392 -20.28 -16.89 -19.83
CA ILE A 392 -20.58 -15.51 -19.39
C ILE A 392 -21.80 -14.97 -20.13
N ARG A 393 -21.84 -15.12 -21.47
CA ARG A 393 -22.99 -14.69 -22.28
C ARG A 393 -24.26 -15.47 -21.93
N ALA A 394 -24.16 -16.78 -21.67
CA ALA A 394 -25.29 -17.61 -21.27
C ALA A 394 -25.86 -17.22 -19.89
N LEU A 395 -25.05 -16.61 -19.03
CA LEU A 395 -25.44 -16.06 -17.72
C LEU A 395 -26.02 -14.64 -17.82
N GLY A 396 -26.14 -14.07 -19.02
CA GLY A 396 -26.67 -12.71 -19.22
C GLY A 396 -25.67 -11.60 -18.89
N HIS A 397 -24.39 -11.94 -18.69
CA HIS A 397 -23.33 -10.97 -18.49
C HIS A 397 -22.63 -10.60 -19.79
N THR A 398 -22.03 -9.42 -19.81
CA THR A 398 -21.19 -8.96 -20.93
C THR A 398 -19.75 -9.41 -20.72
N PRO A 399 -19.18 -10.23 -21.60
CA PRO A 399 -17.81 -10.70 -21.42
C PRO A 399 -16.80 -9.60 -21.71
N ILE A 400 -15.84 -9.40 -20.79
CA ILE A 400 -14.72 -8.46 -20.95
C ILE A 400 -13.42 -9.27 -21.00
N CYS A 401 -12.70 -9.19 -22.12
CA CYS A 401 -11.42 -9.86 -22.27
C CYS A 401 -10.36 -9.12 -21.42
N VAL A 402 -9.63 -9.86 -20.59
CA VAL A 402 -8.54 -9.35 -19.76
C VAL A 402 -7.29 -10.22 -19.92
N LEU A 403 -6.13 -9.68 -19.57
CA LEU A 403 -4.89 -10.46 -19.58
C LEU A 403 -4.88 -11.52 -18.46
N PRO A 404 -4.16 -12.65 -18.63
CA PRO A 404 -4.14 -13.74 -17.65
C PRO A 404 -3.73 -13.33 -16.23
N HIS A 405 -2.78 -12.41 -16.09
CA HIS A 405 -2.33 -11.94 -14.76
C HIS A 405 -3.41 -11.09 -14.07
N VAL A 406 -4.13 -10.24 -14.80
CA VAL A 406 -5.30 -9.51 -14.30
C VAL A 406 -6.37 -10.49 -13.83
N ARG A 407 -6.66 -11.53 -14.63
CA ARG A 407 -7.61 -12.57 -14.25
C ARG A 407 -7.18 -13.27 -12.95
N THR A 408 -5.90 -13.60 -12.82
CA THR A 408 -5.32 -14.23 -11.63
C THR A 408 -5.47 -13.34 -10.38
N PHE A 409 -5.19 -12.05 -10.51
CA PHE A 409 -5.41 -11.08 -9.43
C PHE A 409 -6.88 -11.01 -8.99
N LEU A 410 -7.81 -10.94 -9.93
CA LEU A 410 -9.25 -10.87 -9.65
C LEU A 410 -9.80 -12.16 -9.03
N LEU A 411 -9.24 -13.31 -9.39
CA LEU A 411 -9.57 -14.59 -8.75
C LEU A 411 -9.08 -14.63 -7.30
N ARG A 412 -7.83 -14.22 -7.03
CA ARG A 412 -7.25 -14.21 -5.68
C ARG A 412 -7.97 -13.26 -4.71
N THR A 413 -8.44 -12.11 -5.19
CA THR A 413 -9.25 -11.18 -4.38
C THR A 413 -10.68 -11.67 -4.15
N THR A 414 -11.09 -12.76 -4.81
CA THR A 414 -12.47 -13.29 -4.86
C THR A 414 -13.51 -12.29 -5.39
N ALA A 415 -13.07 -11.14 -5.92
CA ALA A 415 -13.93 -10.11 -6.51
C ALA A 415 -14.68 -10.66 -7.73
N PHE A 416 -13.98 -11.42 -8.57
CA PHE A 416 -14.57 -12.15 -9.69
C PHE A 416 -14.09 -13.60 -9.62
N PRO A 417 -14.84 -14.51 -8.97
CA PRO A 417 -14.47 -15.92 -8.89
C PRO A 417 -14.38 -16.58 -10.27
N GLU A 418 -14.07 -17.88 -10.33
CA GLU A 418 -14.20 -18.59 -11.61
C GLU A 418 -15.65 -18.50 -12.08
N ILE A 419 -15.86 -18.28 -13.39
CA ILE A 419 -17.23 -18.10 -13.90
C ILE A 419 -18.08 -19.35 -13.65
N THR A 420 -17.46 -20.53 -13.66
CA THR A 420 -18.08 -21.80 -13.30
C THR A 420 -18.56 -21.81 -11.85
N ASP A 421 -17.77 -21.29 -10.93
CA ASP A 421 -18.13 -21.20 -9.51
C ASP A 421 -19.23 -20.17 -9.28
N HIS A 422 -19.17 -19.04 -9.98
CA HIS A 422 -20.24 -18.06 -9.98
C HIS A 422 -21.56 -18.67 -10.48
N ALA A 423 -21.51 -19.41 -11.59
CA ALA A 423 -22.68 -20.07 -12.15
C ALA A 423 -23.23 -21.16 -11.21
N HIS A 424 -22.36 -21.93 -10.55
CA HIS A 424 -22.77 -22.89 -9.53
C HIS A 424 -23.41 -22.19 -8.32
N ALA A 425 -22.83 -21.08 -7.85
CA ALA A 425 -23.39 -20.29 -6.76
C ALA A 425 -24.76 -19.72 -7.11
N LEU A 426 -24.96 -19.23 -8.34
CA LEU A 426 -26.27 -18.78 -8.81
C LEU A 426 -27.29 -19.92 -8.84
N LEU A 427 -26.91 -21.11 -9.32
CA LEU A 427 -27.78 -22.29 -9.29
C LEU A 427 -28.11 -22.70 -7.84
N LEU A 428 -27.12 -22.73 -6.94
CA LEU A 428 -27.32 -23.04 -5.52
C LEU A 428 -28.11 -21.97 -4.76
N GLY A 429 -28.12 -20.73 -5.22
CA GLY A 429 -28.91 -19.63 -4.66
C GLY A 429 -30.31 -19.50 -5.25
N ALA A 430 -30.59 -20.14 -6.40
CA ALA A 430 -31.86 -20.01 -7.10
C ALA A 430 -33.06 -20.54 -6.28
N PRO A 431 -34.27 -19.98 -6.46
CA PRO A 431 -35.46 -20.38 -5.69
C PRO A 431 -35.76 -21.87 -5.79
N LEU A 432 -36.15 -22.49 -4.67
CA LEU A 432 -36.59 -23.88 -4.64
C LEU A 432 -37.90 -24.04 -5.42
N VAL A 433 -38.00 -25.09 -6.23
CA VAL A 433 -39.26 -25.42 -6.90
C VAL A 433 -40.10 -26.29 -5.96
N SER A 434 -41.09 -25.68 -5.31
CA SER A 434 -42.01 -26.39 -4.39
C SER A 434 -42.73 -27.55 -5.07
N GLU A 435 -42.99 -27.44 -6.37
CA GLU A 435 -43.63 -28.47 -7.18
C GLU A 435 -42.68 -29.56 -7.71
N ALA A 436 -41.39 -29.51 -7.37
CA ALA A 436 -40.40 -30.49 -7.85
C ALA A 436 -40.80 -31.94 -7.50
N VAL A 437 -41.48 -32.14 -6.37
CA VAL A 437 -41.99 -33.46 -5.95
C VAL A 437 -43.00 -34.03 -6.94
N LYS A 438 -43.76 -33.17 -7.63
CA LYS A 438 -44.73 -33.57 -8.67
C LYS A 438 -44.04 -33.92 -10.01
N LEU A 439 -42.79 -33.54 -10.21
CA LEU A 439 -42.08 -33.80 -11.46
C LEU A 439 -41.72 -35.29 -11.57
N PRO A 440 -42.23 -36.01 -12.58
CA PRO A 440 -41.90 -37.41 -12.81
C PRO A 440 -40.38 -37.61 -12.87
N GLY A 441 -39.89 -38.55 -12.06
CA GLY A 441 -38.48 -38.93 -11.99
C GLY A 441 -37.65 -38.19 -10.93
N TYR A 442 -38.16 -37.12 -10.31
CA TYR A 442 -37.38 -36.37 -9.31
C TYR A 442 -37.05 -37.21 -8.06
N VAL A 443 -38.01 -37.98 -7.54
CA VAL A 443 -37.76 -38.90 -6.42
C VAL A 443 -36.71 -39.96 -6.79
N ARG A 444 -36.74 -40.45 -8.04
CA ARG A 444 -35.73 -41.41 -8.54
C ARG A 444 -34.35 -40.76 -8.63
N PHE A 445 -34.27 -39.53 -9.12
CA PHE A 445 -33.02 -38.76 -9.12
C PHE A 445 -32.45 -38.57 -7.71
N ARG A 446 -33.27 -38.13 -6.73
CA ARG A 446 -32.84 -37.93 -5.34
C ARG A 446 -32.24 -39.19 -4.75
N ARG A 447 -32.97 -40.32 -4.85
CA ARG A 447 -32.51 -41.62 -4.35
C ARG A 447 -31.23 -42.08 -5.03
N ALA A 448 -31.12 -41.90 -6.35
CA ALA A 448 -29.91 -42.26 -7.10
C ALA A 448 -28.69 -41.45 -6.64
N VAL A 449 -28.84 -40.15 -6.41
CA VAL A 449 -27.74 -39.29 -5.96
C VAL A 449 -27.34 -39.53 -4.50
N VAL A 450 -28.31 -39.77 -3.62
CA VAL A 450 -28.06 -40.15 -2.22
C VAL A 450 -27.35 -41.51 -2.14
N ALA A 451 -27.79 -42.48 -2.92
CA ALA A 451 -27.10 -43.76 -3.01
C ALA A 451 -25.67 -43.58 -3.54
N MET A 452 -25.45 -42.66 -4.48
CA MET A 452 -24.13 -42.42 -5.05
C MET A 452 -23.15 -41.75 -4.07
N VAL A 453 -23.62 -40.90 -3.15
CA VAL A 453 -22.75 -40.08 -2.28
C VAL A 453 -22.98 -40.42 -0.79
N PRO A 454 -22.04 -41.14 -0.15
CA PRO A 454 -22.15 -41.49 1.27
C PRO A 454 -22.32 -40.25 2.17
N GLY A 455 -23.28 -40.29 3.08
CA GLY A 455 -23.58 -39.21 4.02
C GLY A 455 -24.42 -38.06 3.45
N LEU A 456 -24.72 -38.04 2.15
CA LEU A 456 -25.66 -37.09 1.57
C LEU A 456 -27.10 -37.46 1.98
N LYS A 457 -27.80 -36.55 2.67
CA LYS A 457 -29.20 -36.76 3.03
C LYS A 457 -30.12 -36.35 1.88
N GLU A 458 -31.31 -36.95 1.80
CA GLU A 458 -32.26 -36.64 0.72
C GLU A 458 -32.66 -35.16 0.72
N GLU A 459 -32.82 -34.53 1.89
CA GLU A 459 -33.13 -33.11 2.04
C GLU A 459 -32.08 -32.17 1.43
N ASN A 460 -30.85 -32.66 1.25
CA ASN A 460 -29.77 -31.90 0.65
C ASN A 460 -29.76 -32.00 -0.89
N VAL A 461 -30.68 -32.76 -1.48
CA VAL A 461 -30.91 -32.80 -2.92
C VAL A 461 -32.08 -31.88 -3.26
N SER A 462 -31.80 -30.79 -3.96
CA SER A 462 -32.76 -29.75 -4.30
C SER A 462 -32.91 -29.53 -5.81
N MET A 463 -34.11 -29.15 -6.25
CA MET A 463 -34.37 -28.68 -7.60
C MET A 463 -34.72 -27.20 -7.55
N ARG A 464 -34.09 -26.41 -8.43
CA ARG A 464 -34.14 -24.95 -8.37
C ARG A 464 -34.56 -24.34 -9.70
N LEU A 465 -35.29 -23.23 -9.61
CA LEU A 465 -35.74 -22.43 -10.74
C LEU A 465 -34.57 -21.56 -11.22
N TYR A 466 -33.74 -22.14 -12.08
CA TYR A 466 -32.55 -21.51 -12.61
C TYR A 466 -32.72 -21.21 -14.10
N GLU A 467 -32.70 -19.92 -14.43
CA GLU A 467 -33.05 -19.42 -15.77
C GLU A 467 -31.99 -19.77 -16.82
N HIS A 468 -30.72 -19.82 -16.41
CA HIS A 468 -29.60 -20.02 -17.33
C HIS A 468 -29.43 -21.48 -17.74
N ARG A 469 -28.89 -21.70 -18.94
CA ARG A 469 -28.78 -23.05 -19.52
C ARG A 469 -27.87 -23.98 -18.73
N ASP A 470 -26.72 -23.43 -18.32
CA ASP A 470 -25.64 -24.10 -17.64
C ASP A 470 -25.24 -23.30 -16.40
N PRO A 471 -24.81 -23.95 -15.31
CA PRO A 471 -24.71 -25.39 -15.12
C PRO A 471 -26.07 -26.06 -14.90
N LYS A 472 -26.18 -27.35 -15.27
CA LYS A 472 -27.38 -28.18 -14.99
C LYS A 472 -27.38 -28.76 -13.58
N VAL A 473 -26.19 -28.96 -13.01
CA VAL A 473 -25.98 -29.53 -11.67
C VAL A 473 -24.88 -28.73 -10.97
N ALA A 474 -25.09 -28.36 -9.71
CA ALA A 474 -24.10 -27.71 -8.86
C ALA A 474 -24.00 -28.43 -7.51
N TRP A 475 -22.78 -28.58 -7.01
CA TRP A 475 -22.49 -29.14 -5.70
C TRP A 475 -22.08 -28.02 -4.75
N SER A 476 -22.60 -28.06 -3.53
CA SER A 476 -22.11 -27.30 -2.39
C SER A 476 -21.45 -28.30 -1.45
N VAL A 477 -20.12 -28.30 -1.41
CA VAL A 477 -19.34 -29.13 -0.49
C VAL A 477 -18.70 -28.21 0.54
N SER A 478 -19.24 -28.21 1.75
CA SER A 478 -18.57 -27.67 2.93
C SER A 478 -18.20 -28.81 3.87
N GLU A 479 -17.27 -28.57 4.79
CA GLU A 479 -16.84 -29.56 5.79
C GLU A 479 -18.01 -30.13 6.60
N LEU A 480 -19.09 -29.34 6.76
CA LEU A 480 -20.24 -29.67 7.59
C LEU A 480 -21.47 -30.13 6.79
N SER A 481 -21.53 -29.85 5.48
CA SER A 481 -22.70 -30.16 4.69
C SER A 481 -22.36 -30.40 3.21
N GLN A 482 -22.87 -31.50 2.68
CA GLN A 482 -22.90 -31.76 1.26
C GLN A 482 -24.32 -31.52 0.76
N ALA A 483 -24.47 -30.70 -0.27
CA ALA A 483 -25.73 -30.47 -0.95
C ALA A 483 -25.54 -30.44 -2.46
N VAL A 484 -26.60 -30.81 -3.18
CA VAL A 484 -26.65 -30.79 -4.64
C VAL A 484 -27.91 -30.08 -5.09
N ALA A 485 -27.73 -29.15 -6.01
CA ALA A 485 -28.83 -28.48 -6.70
C ALA A 485 -28.83 -28.90 -8.17
N ILE A 486 -30.02 -29.19 -8.68
CA ILE A 486 -30.26 -29.35 -10.11
C ILE A 486 -31.18 -28.28 -10.64
N ARG A 487 -30.89 -27.83 -11.86
CA ARG A 487 -31.80 -26.98 -12.62
C ARG A 487 -33.04 -27.78 -13.03
N TRP A 488 -34.18 -27.09 -13.17
CA TRP A 488 -35.36 -27.63 -13.83
C TRP A 488 -35.02 -28.29 -15.20
N PRO A 489 -35.36 -29.57 -15.41
CA PRO A 489 -35.01 -30.29 -16.63
C PRO A 489 -35.62 -29.70 -17.91
N GLU A 490 -34.84 -29.68 -18.99
CA GLU A 490 -35.33 -29.34 -20.33
C GLU A 490 -36.34 -30.38 -20.83
N LEU A 491 -37.34 -29.95 -21.60
CA LEU A 491 -38.32 -30.86 -22.20
C LEU A 491 -37.61 -31.90 -23.07
N CYS A 492 -38.03 -33.16 -22.94
CA CYS A 492 -37.42 -34.24 -23.70
C CYS A 492 -37.82 -34.15 -25.17
N THR A 493 -36.82 -34.07 -26.06
CA THR A 493 -37.05 -34.07 -27.51
C THR A 493 -37.65 -35.37 -28.03
N LYS A 494 -37.46 -36.49 -27.31
CA LYS A 494 -38.03 -37.81 -27.68
C LYS A 494 -39.49 -37.99 -27.24
N HIS A 495 -39.93 -37.25 -26.22
CA HIS A 495 -41.28 -37.33 -25.66
C HIS A 495 -41.89 -35.92 -25.57
N PRO A 496 -42.13 -35.25 -26.72
CA PRO A 496 -42.66 -33.90 -26.72
C PRO A 496 -44.05 -33.86 -26.04
N GLY A 497 -44.28 -32.85 -25.20
CA GLY A 497 -45.57 -32.64 -24.53
C GLY A 497 -45.83 -33.51 -23.30
N GLN A 498 -44.92 -34.41 -22.90
CA GLN A 498 -45.07 -35.22 -21.70
C GLN A 498 -43.88 -35.05 -20.74
N LEU A 499 -44.18 -34.97 -19.44
CA LEU A 499 -43.18 -35.01 -18.39
C LEU A 499 -42.63 -36.44 -18.27
N CYS A 500 -41.58 -36.75 -19.04
CA CYS A 500 -40.92 -38.06 -18.99
C CYS A 500 -39.74 -38.08 -18.00
N VAL A 501 -39.27 -39.27 -17.64
CA VAL A 501 -38.14 -39.46 -16.70
C VAL A 501 -36.77 -39.56 -17.39
N CYS A 502 -36.69 -39.36 -18.71
CA CYS A 502 -35.44 -39.52 -19.49
C CYS A 502 -34.32 -38.57 -19.04
N TRP A 503 -34.67 -37.45 -18.42
CA TRP A 503 -33.69 -36.50 -17.89
C TRP A 503 -32.93 -37.05 -16.68
N VAL A 504 -33.50 -37.99 -15.91
CA VAL A 504 -32.91 -38.49 -14.65
C VAL A 504 -31.52 -39.07 -14.89
N ALA A 505 -31.36 -39.96 -15.88
CA ALA A 505 -30.07 -40.58 -16.18
C ALA A 505 -29.00 -39.55 -16.57
N VAL A 506 -29.38 -38.55 -17.37
CA VAL A 506 -28.48 -37.46 -17.79
C VAL A 506 -28.03 -36.64 -16.57
N TYR A 507 -28.96 -36.26 -15.70
CA TYR A 507 -28.64 -35.45 -14.53
C TYR A 507 -27.86 -36.23 -13.47
N VAL A 508 -28.14 -37.52 -13.26
CA VAL A 508 -27.34 -38.38 -12.36
C VAL A 508 -25.91 -38.49 -12.88
N SER A 509 -25.73 -38.73 -14.18
CA SER A 509 -24.40 -38.76 -14.79
C SER A 509 -23.65 -37.43 -14.63
N LEU A 510 -24.34 -36.31 -14.83
CA LEU A 510 -23.75 -34.98 -14.62
C LEU A 510 -23.38 -34.75 -13.15
N ALA A 511 -24.25 -35.13 -12.22
CA ALA A 511 -23.99 -35.05 -10.79
C ALA A 511 -22.75 -35.88 -10.40
N ALA A 512 -22.66 -37.11 -10.90
CA ALA A 512 -21.52 -38.00 -10.69
C ALA A 512 -20.22 -37.39 -11.21
N LYS A 513 -20.24 -36.86 -12.45
CA LYS A 513 -19.06 -36.27 -13.11
C LYS A 513 -18.57 -35.00 -12.40
N LYS A 514 -19.49 -34.23 -11.80
CA LYS A 514 -19.20 -32.95 -11.15
C LYS A 514 -18.93 -33.05 -9.65
N TYR A 515 -18.98 -34.26 -9.07
CA TYR A 515 -18.75 -34.44 -7.64
C TYR A 515 -17.27 -34.22 -7.28
N PRO A 516 -16.92 -33.23 -6.41
CA PRO A 516 -15.52 -32.84 -6.15
C PRO A 516 -14.62 -33.95 -5.61
N HIS A 517 -15.16 -34.91 -4.85
CA HIS A 517 -14.42 -36.04 -4.31
C HIS A 517 -14.51 -37.30 -5.18
N GLY A 518 -15.01 -37.18 -6.41
CA GLY A 518 -15.27 -38.32 -7.29
C GLY A 518 -14.04 -39.20 -7.59
N GLN A 519 -12.83 -38.65 -7.50
CA GLN A 519 -11.60 -39.44 -7.66
C GLN A 519 -11.27 -40.35 -6.46
N ARG A 520 -11.70 -39.98 -5.24
CA ARG A 520 -11.42 -40.78 -4.02
C ARG A 520 -12.57 -41.71 -3.64
N VAL A 521 -13.82 -41.32 -3.94
CA VAL A 521 -15.01 -42.04 -3.50
C VAL A 521 -15.43 -43.14 -4.49
N PHE A 522 -15.18 -42.96 -5.79
CA PHE A 522 -15.53 -43.96 -6.80
C PHE A 522 -14.27 -44.69 -7.27
N GLY A 523 -14.19 -45.98 -6.97
CA GLY A 523 -13.22 -46.89 -7.58
C GLY A 523 -13.36 -46.91 -9.11
N GLU A 524 -12.37 -47.46 -9.80
CA GLU A 524 -12.39 -47.54 -11.27
C GLU A 524 -13.62 -48.30 -11.79
N ARG A 525 -14.10 -49.29 -11.03
CA ARG A 525 -15.28 -50.11 -11.36
C ARG A 525 -16.57 -49.30 -11.30
N GLU A 526 -16.76 -48.50 -10.25
CA GLU A 526 -17.92 -47.61 -10.10
C GLU A 526 -17.90 -46.51 -11.15
N ARG A 527 -16.72 -45.97 -11.49
CA ARG A 527 -16.58 -45.00 -12.60
C ARG A 527 -16.94 -45.60 -13.95
N ALA A 528 -16.48 -46.82 -14.24
CA ALA A 528 -16.85 -47.53 -15.45
C ALA A 528 -18.37 -47.80 -15.49
N LEU A 529 -18.97 -48.13 -14.36
CA LEU A 529 -20.41 -48.35 -14.24
C LEU A 529 -21.23 -47.06 -14.43
N LEU A 530 -20.80 -45.95 -13.84
CA LEU A 530 -21.41 -44.63 -14.04
C LEU A 530 -21.24 -44.14 -15.50
N ALA A 531 -20.11 -44.40 -16.13
CA ALA A 531 -19.90 -44.12 -17.56
C ALA A 531 -20.77 -45.00 -18.46
N ARG A 532 -21.02 -46.27 -18.07
CA ARG A 532 -21.96 -47.17 -18.77
C ARG A 532 -23.42 -46.73 -18.59
N LEU A 533 -23.81 -46.29 -17.39
CA LEU A 533 -25.13 -45.70 -17.14
C LEU A 533 -25.34 -44.41 -17.95
N ALA A 534 -24.30 -43.57 -18.07
CA ALA A 534 -24.33 -42.35 -18.87
C ALA A 534 -24.48 -42.61 -20.38
N SER A 535 -23.82 -43.66 -20.89
CA SER A 535 -23.88 -44.05 -22.31
C SER A 535 -25.16 -44.81 -22.67
N HIS A 536 -25.78 -45.50 -21.72
CA HIS A 536 -27.09 -46.16 -21.87
C HIS A 536 -28.25 -45.24 -21.44
N SER A 537 -28.30 -44.02 -21.99
CA SER A 537 -29.39 -43.04 -21.77
C SER A 537 -30.82 -43.53 -22.06
N THR A 538 -30.98 -44.76 -22.55
CA THR A 538 -32.25 -45.40 -22.93
C THR A 538 -32.75 -46.48 -21.97
N CYS A 539 -31.98 -46.92 -20.97
CA CYS A 539 -32.39 -48.03 -20.10
C CYS A 539 -32.55 -47.58 -18.64
N ILE A 540 -33.76 -47.14 -18.29
CA ILE A 540 -34.14 -46.77 -16.91
C ILE A 540 -34.04 -47.96 -15.96
N ASP A 541 -34.28 -49.17 -16.46
CA ASP A 541 -34.20 -50.42 -15.69
C ASP A 541 -32.79 -50.68 -15.14
N CYS A 542 -31.74 -50.17 -15.80
CA CYS A 542 -30.37 -50.29 -15.31
C CYS A 542 -30.12 -49.49 -14.02
N VAL A 543 -30.84 -48.38 -13.79
CA VAL A 543 -30.68 -47.59 -12.55
C VAL A 543 -31.30 -48.32 -11.37
N GLU A 544 -32.46 -48.96 -11.56
CA GLU A 544 -33.10 -49.77 -10.52
C GLU A 544 -32.30 -51.04 -10.21
N VAL A 545 -31.71 -51.70 -11.22
CA VAL A 545 -30.81 -52.85 -11.02
C VAL A 545 -29.57 -52.47 -10.21
N VAL A 546 -28.97 -51.31 -10.47
CA VAL A 546 -27.77 -50.86 -9.73
C VAL A 546 -28.09 -50.45 -8.29
N LEU A 547 -29.26 -49.84 -8.06
CA LEU A 547 -29.73 -49.52 -6.70
C LEU A 547 -30.08 -50.79 -5.92
N GLY A 548 -30.66 -51.80 -6.57
CA GLY A 548 -30.94 -53.11 -5.99
C GLY A 548 -29.68 -53.90 -5.64
N LEU A 549 -28.62 -53.83 -6.46
CA LEU A 549 -27.35 -54.50 -6.19
C LEU A 549 -26.62 -53.96 -4.95
N ARG A 550 -26.81 -52.68 -4.60
CA ARG A 550 -26.20 -52.10 -3.40
C ARG A 550 -26.99 -52.43 -2.13
N GLN A 551 -28.33 -52.41 -2.22
CA GLN A 551 -29.19 -52.91 -1.13
C GLN A 551 -28.96 -54.40 -0.84
N ALA A 552 -28.63 -55.20 -1.86
CA ALA A 552 -28.27 -56.61 -1.71
C ALA A 552 -26.84 -56.84 -1.15
N ALA A 553 -25.93 -55.86 -1.31
CA ALA A 553 -24.56 -55.95 -0.80
C ALA A 553 -24.44 -55.46 0.66
N ASP A 554 -25.34 -54.58 1.11
CA ASP A 554 -25.40 -54.07 2.48
C ASP A 554 -26.28 -54.95 3.41
N ALA A 555 -27.06 -55.88 2.85
CA ALA A 555 -27.72 -56.91 3.63
C ALA A 555 -26.65 -57.88 4.17
N GLY A 556 -26.47 -57.88 5.50
CA GLY A 556 -25.59 -58.85 6.16
C GLY A 556 -25.93 -60.28 5.76
N ASP A 557 -24.91 -61.14 5.80
CA ASP A 557 -24.80 -62.51 5.25
C ASP A 557 -25.82 -63.56 5.75
N GLY A 558 -27.01 -63.13 6.20
CA GLY A 558 -27.99 -63.96 6.90
C GLY A 558 -29.42 -63.95 6.36
N ASP A 559 -29.79 -63.13 5.36
CA ASP A 559 -31.15 -63.15 4.81
C ASP A 559 -31.20 -62.70 3.34
N VAL A 560 -30.98 -63.64 2.42
CA VAL A 560 -31.41 -63.53 1.01
C VAL A 560 -32.25 -64.77 0.68
N MET A 561 -33.57 -64.64 0.81
CA MET A 561 -34.53 -65.59 0.26
C MET A 561 -34.76 -65.30 -1.23
N ASP A 562 -34.80 -66.38 -2.01
CA ASP A 562 -35.00 -66.43 -3.46
C ASP A 562 -35.97 -65.38 -4.02
N GLY A 563 -35.44 -64.48 -4.84
CA GLY A 563 -36.20 -63.52 -5.63
C GLY A 563 -35.67 -63.46 -7.06
N HIS A 564 -36.54 -63.75 -8.02
CA HIS A 564 -36.27 -63.88 -9.45
C HIS A 564 -35.32 -62.82 -10.05
N VAL A 565 -34.13 -63.28 -10.47
CA VAL A 565 -33.25 -62.56 -11.39
C VAL A 565 -33.85 -62.64 -12.79
N CYS A 566 -34.26 -61.49 -13.36
CA CYS A 566 -34.61 -61.39 -14.77
C CYS A 566 -33.37 -61.64 -15.64
N PHE A 567 -33.37 -62.76 -16.37
CA PHE A 567 -32.34 -63.10 -17.33
C PHE A 567 -32.24 -62.05 -18.45
N HIS A 568 -31.02 -61.57 -18.67
CA HIS A 568 -30.61 -60.77 -19.81
C HIS A 568 -31.03 -61.40 -21.15
N ARG A 569 -31.80 -60.66 -21.96
CA ARG A 569 -31.88 -60.89 -23.40
C ARG A 569 -30.62 -60.31 -24.04
N LYS A 570 -29.65 -61.18 -24.36
CA LYS A 570 -28.51 -60.85 -25.22
C LYS A 570 -29.06 -60.39 -26.58
N VAL A 571 -28.90 -59.11 -26.90
CA VAL A 571 -28.97 -58.63 -28.29
C VAL A 571 -27.59 -58.82 -28.89
N LEU A 572 -27.45 -59.86 -29.72
CA LEU A 572 -26.30 -60.03 -30.61
C LEU A 572 -26.34 -58.88 -31.62
N VAL A 573 -25.34 -58.01 -31.61
CA VAL A 573 -25.05 -57.09 -32.72
C VAL A 573 -23.89 -57.71 -33.48
N GLU A 574 -24.15 -58.13 -34.72
CA GLU A 574 -23.12 -58.61 -35.64
C GLU A 574 -22.21 -57.44 -36.07
N PRO A 575 -20.89 -57.67 -36.18
CA PRO A 575 -19.97 -56.68 -36.71
C PRO A 575 -19.99 -56.72 -38.25
N LYS A 576 -20.45 -55.63 -38.89
CA LYS A 576 -20.18 -55.41 -40.31
C LYS A 576 -18.78 -54.83 -40.47
N HIS A 577 -17.91 -55.64 -41.05
CA HIS A 577 -16.72 -55.21 -41.79
C HIS A 577 -17.14 -54.35 -42.99
N THR A 578 -16.51 -53.19 -43.14
CA THR A 578 -16.16 -52.62 -44.45
C THR A 578 -14.85 -51.87 -44.28
N ASP A 579 -13.80 -52.46 -44.84
CA ASP A 579 -12.63 -51.74 -45.32
C ASP A 579 -13.06 -50.76 -46.43
N GLU A 580 -12.53 -49.54 -46.43
CA GLU A 580 -11.73 -49.05 -47.56
C GLU A 580 -11.14 -47.67 -47.27
N ALA A 581 -9.94 -47.51 -47.81
CA ALA A 581 -9.04 -46.38 -47.70
C ALA A 581 -9.51 -45.17 -48.52
N ASP A 582 -9.13 -43.95 -48.13
CA ASP A 582 -8.10 -43.24 -48.91
C ASP A 582 -7.54 -41.96 -48.27
N ARG A 583 -6.36 -41.64 -48.78
CA ARG A 583 -5.32 -40.67 -48.38
C ARG A 583 -5.74 -39.19 -48.38
N ALA A 584 -5.09 -38.37 -47.54
CA ALA A 584 -4.10 -37.37 -47.98
C ALA A 584 -3.48 -36.55 -46.83
N CYS A 585 -2.20 -36.23 -47.00
CA CYS A 585 -1.26 -35.54 -46.12
C CYS A 585 -1.64 -34.10 -45.73
N VAL A 586 -1.04 -33.58 -44.63
CA VAL A 586 -0.02 -32.51 -44.66
C VAL A 586 0.49 -32.20 -43.23
N SER A 587 1.81 -32.39 -43.07
CA SER A 587 2.80 -31.59 -42.32
C SER A 587 2.52 -31.12 -40.89
N SER A 588 3.26 -31.68 -39.93
CA SER A 588 3.61 -31.00 -38.68
C SER A 588 5.11 -31.12 -38.37
N ARG A 589 5.71 -29.93 -38.21
CA ARG A 589 7.09 -29.65 -37.78
C ARG A 589 7.15 -29.72 -36.24
N PRO A 590 8.23 -30.21 -35.61
CA PRO A 590 8.25 -30.40 -34.16
C PRO A 590 8.63 -29.09 -33.41
N PRO A 591 8.10 -28.87 -32.18
CA PRO A 591 8.61 -27.83 -31.29
C PRO A 591 9.79 -28.34 -30.44
N PRO A 592 10.66 -27.44 -29.93
CA PRO A 592 11.81 -27.82 -29.14
C PRO A 592 11.43 -28.15 -27.69
N ALA A 593 12.22 -29.06 -27.11
CA ALA A 593 12.13 -29.53 -25.74
C ALA A 593 12.28 -28.39 -24.71
N GLN A 594 11.35 -28.32 -23.77
CA GLN A 594 11.52 -27.61 -22.50
C GLN A 594 11.62 -28.65 -21.38
N SER A 595 12.74 -28.56 -20.66
CA SER A 595 13.05 -29.30 -19.43
C SER A 595 12.24 -28.73 -18.26
N SER A 596 11.42 -29.57 -17.63
CA SER A 596 10.80 -29.28 -16.32
C SER A 596 11.74 -29.72 -15.19
N PRO A 597 12.01 -28.90 -14.17
CA PRO A 597 12.46 -29.40 -12.88
C PRO A 597 11.25 -29.69 -11.97
N SER A 598 11.20 -30.91 -11.46
CA SER A 598 10.32 -31.32 -10.36
C SER A 598 10.57 -30.45 -9.13
N SER A 599 9.50 -29.95 -8.53
CA SER A 599 9.51 -29.41 -7.17
C SER A 599 8.39 -30.08 -6.38
N GLN A 600 8.77 -31.01 -5.50
CA GLN A 600 7.92 -31.52 -4.43
C GLN A 600 7.73 -30.40 -3.41
N TRP A 601 6.49 -30.05 -3.10
CA TRP A 601 6.16 -29.18 -1.97
C TRP A 601 5.47 -30.03 -0.90
N ILE A 602 5.95 -29.84 0.34
CA ILE A 602 5.45 -30.45 1.57
C ILE A 602 4.40 -29.49 2.14
N ASP A 603 3.15 -29.93 2.26
CA ASP A 603 2.09 -29.21 2.94
C ASP A 603 2.17 -29.45 4.46
N ASN A 604 2.26 -28.38 5.25
CA ASN A 604 1.91 -28.38 6.68
C ASN A 604 1.68 -26.93 7.14
N VAL A 605 0.41 -26.51 7.28
CA VAL A 605 0.00 -25.37 8.13
C VAL A 605 -1.36 -25.68 8.79
N PRO A 606 -1.60 -25.33 10.07
CA PRO A 606 -2.82 -25.64 10.81
C PRO A 606 -3.93 -24.59 10.58
N GLY A 607 -5.19 -25.04 10.61
CA GLY A 607 -6.38 -24.20 10.42
C GLY A 607 -6.83 -23.42 11.66
N PRO A 608 -7.52 -22.28 11.52
CA PRO A 608 -8.11 -21.55 12.62
C PRO A 608 -9.58 -21.92 12.84
N SER A 609 -9.91 -22.22 14.09
CA SER A 609 -11.26 -22.35 14.63
C SER A 609 -11.95 -20.98 14.71
N SER A 610 -13.18 -20.87 14.18
CA SER A 610 -14.07 -19.75 14.49
C SER A 610 -15.47 -20.27 14.88
N SER A 611 -15.91 -19.85 16.06
CA SER A 611 -17.26 -20.04 16.59
C SER A 611 -18.15 -18.88 16.16
N ALA A 612 -19.41 -19.19 15.85
CA ALA A 612 -20.47 -18.24 15.56
C ALA A 612 -21.61 -18.41 16.56
N ASN A 613 -22.24 -17.28 16.93
CA ASN A 613 -23.67 -17.02 17.18
C ASN A 613 -23.76 -15.73 18.02
N SER A 614 -24.61 -14.73 17.74
CA SER A 614 -26.08 -14.86 17.77
C SER A 614 -26.79 -13.62 17.18
N VAL A 615 -28.04 -13.85 16.79
CA VAL A 615 -29.09 -12.97 16.21
C VAL A 615 -29.61 -11.90 17.20
N PRO A 616 -30.22 -10.77 16.76
CA PRO A 616 -30.55 -9.62 17.60
C PRO A 616 -32.05 -9.52 17.96
N GLU A 617 -32.38 -8.95 19.13
CA GLU A 617 -33.68 -8.31 19.41
C GLU A 617 -33.63 -7.43 20.71
N PRO A 618 -34.63 -6.57 21.02
CA PRO A 618 -34.50 -5.13 20.94
C PRO A 618 -34.51 -4.38 22.31
N SER A 619 -34.19 -3.09 22.25
CA SER A 619 -34.11 -2.13 23.36
C SER A 619 -35.39 -1.96 24.18
N PRO A 620 -35.26 -1.53 25.45
CA PRO A 620 -35.93 -0.28 25.84
C PRO A 620 -35.14 0.65 26.78
N SER A 621 -35.27 1.94 26.50
CA SER A 621 -35.52 3.11 27.39
C SER A 621 -34.92 3.18 28.80
N ALA A 622 -34.11 4.22 29.02
CA ALA A 622 -33.63 4.69 30.33
C ALA A 622 -34.59 5.71 30.99
N PRO A 623 -34.59 5.79 32.33
CA PRO A 623 -34.87 7.03 33.09
C PRO A 623 -33.69 7.44 34.03
N PRO A 624 -33.74 8.66 34.62
CA PRO A 624 -32.56 9.44 35.03
C PRO A 624 -32.21 9.31 36.55
N PRO A 625 -31.19 10.03 37.08
CA PRO A 625 -30.41 9.58 38.24
C PRO A 625 -30.97 10.05 39.58
N GLY A 626 -30.73 9.25 40.62
CA GLY A 626 -31.03 9.56 42.02
C GLY A 626 -29.85 9.25 42.93
N ALA A 627 -29.48 10.23 43.75
CA ALA A 627 -28.34 10.25 44.65
C ALA A 627 -28.62 9.60 46.03
N SER A 628 -27.55 9.48 46.84
CA SER A 628 -27.49 9.26 48.31
C SER A 628 -27.65 7.80 48.79
N SER A 629 -27.02 7.28 49.84
CA SER A 629 -25.94 7.70 50.76
C SER A 629 -25.74 6.55 51.79
N VAL A 630 -24.48 6.24 52.12
CA VAL A 630 -23.92 6.05 53.49
C VAL A 630 -24.67 5.18 54.53
N GLU A 631 -24.01 4.13 55.03
CA GLU A 631 -23.76 3.81 56.46
C GLU A 631 -23.09 2.41 56.56
N ASN A 632 -21.81 2.34 56.96
CA ASN A 632 -21.31 2.09 58.32
C ASN A 632 -21.64 0.70 58.89
N ALA A 633 -20.62 -0.15 59.07
CA ALA A 633 -20.11 -0.59 60.39
C ALA A 633 -19.30 -1.92 60.32
N PRO A 634 -18.42 -2.17 61.31
CA PRO A 634 -17.19 -2.97 61.18
C PRO A 634 -17.25 -4.33 61.89
N PHE A 635 -16.38 -5.30 61.57
CA PHE A 635 -15.96 -6.33 62.53
C PHE A 635 -14.61 -7.00 62.17
N ALA A 636 -13.69 -6.88 63.15
CA ALA A 636 -12.56 -7.70 63.62
C ALA A 636 -11.78 -8.73 62.73
N PRO A 637 -10.47 -8.90 63.02
CA PRO A 637 -9.60 -9.90 62.42
C PRO A 637 -9.46 -11.17 63.29
N ALA A 638 -9.58 -12.34 62.69
CA ALA A 638 -9.11 -13.65 63.17
C ALA A 638 -9.31 -14.61 61.99
N GLY A 639 -8.45 -15.56 61.63
CA GLY A 639 -7.26 -16.13 62.23
C GLY A 639 -7.01 -17.45 61.49
N SER A 640 -5.91 -18.11 61.85
CA SER A 640 -5.78 -19.57 61.76
C SER A 640 -5.49 -20.18 60.39
N ALA A 641 -4.20 -20.38 60.14
CA ALA A 641 -3.71 -21.53 59.39
C ALA A 641 -4.23 -22.85 60.00
N PRO A 642 -4.50 -23.87 59.17
CA PRO A 642 -4.42 -25.24 59.61
C PRO A 642 -3.32 -25.98 58.84
N SER A 643 -2.28 -26.33 59.60
CA SER A 643 -1.52 -27.54 59.39
C SER A 643 -2.47 -28.74 59.47
N LYS A 644 -2.38 -29.67 58.50
CA LYS A 644 -2.70 -31.09 58.68
C LYS A 644 -2.20 -31.89 57.47
N ASP A 645 -0.95 -32.34 57.60
CA ASP A 645 -0.45 -33.55 56.96
C ASP A 645 -1.40 -34.71 57.31
N LEU A 646 -2.20 -35.14 56.34
CA LEU A 646 -2.85 -36.43 56.35
C LEU A 646 -2.15 -37.30 55.31
N ARG A 647 -1.10 -38.00 55.78
CA ARG A 647 -0.58 -39.20 55.12
C ARG A 647 -1.73 -40.20 54.96
N PRO A 648 -1.99 -40.74 53.76
CA PRO A 648 -2.73 -41.97 53.63
C PRO A 648 -1.85 -43.11 54.16
N THR A 649 -2.30 -43.68 55.26
CA THR A 649 -1.84 -44.95 55.82
C THR A 649 -1.90 -46.01 54.73
N VAL A 650 -0.73 -46.53 54.34
CA VAL A 650 -0.60 -47.75 53.54
C VAL A 650 -1.23 -48.89 54.34
N PRO A 651 -2.19 -49.66 53.78
CA PRO A 651 -2.63 -50.89 54.40
C PRO A 651 -1.52 -51.93 54.25
N THR A 652 -0.74 -52.06 55.32
CA THR A 652 0.02 -53.27 55.63
C THR A 652 -0.98 -54.36 56.03
N ASP A 653 -1.31 -55.25 55.09
CA ASP A 653 -1.52 -56.69 55.31
C ASP A 653 -2.33 -57.29 54.16
N ALA A 654 -1.63 -58.04 53.32
CA ALA A 654 -2.17 -59.25 52.72
C ALA A 654 -0.99 -60.20 52.51
N SER A 655 -0.74 -60.95 53.57
CA SER A 655 -0.09 -62.25 53.64
C SER A 655 0.35 -62.81 52.27
N ALA A 656 1.67 -62.80 52.06
CA ALA A 656 2.29 -63.62 51.04
C ALA A 656 1.82 -65.07 51.21
N PRO A 657 1.26 -65.74 50.18
CA PRO A 657 1.10 -67.17 50.24
C PRO A 657 2.50 -67.78 50.11
N THR A 658 3.14 -68.07 51.23
CA THR A 658 4.11 -69.16 51.32
C THR A 658 3.37 -70.45 51.03
N ARG A 659 3.09 -70.71 49.75
CA ARG A 659 2.60 -71.99 49.29
C ARG A 659 3.47 -72.38 48.13
N SER A 660 4.28 -73.40 48.40
CA SER A 660 5.00 -74.23 47.43
C SER A 660 4.11 -74.50 46.21
N GLU A 661 4.18 -73.62 45.22
CA GLU A 661 3.91 -73.99 43.85
C GLU A 661 5.08 -74.89 43.48
N ARG A 662 4.88 -76.20 43.63
CA ARG A 662 5.67 -77.15 42.84
C ARG A 662 5.52 -76.67 41.41
N SER A 663 6.58 -76.07 40.89
CA SER A 663 6.76 -75.83 39.47
C SER A 663 6.25 -77.08 38.78
N ILE A 664 5.20 -76.97 37.97
CA ILE A 664 4.89 -78.01 37.00
C ILE A 664 6.11 -77.95 36.08
N GLU A 665 7.15 -78.70 36.43
CA GLU A 665 8.26 -78.99 35.55
C GLU A 665 7.61 -79.35 34.22
N SER A 666 8.11 -78.76 33.14
CA SER A 666 7.61 -78.98 31.80
C SER A 666 7.66 -80.48 31.51
N HIS A 667 6.61 -81.21 31.85
CA HIS A 667 6.49 -82.62 31.59
C HIS A 667 6.49 -82.74 30.06
N GLN A 668 7.59 -83.24 29.52
CA GLN A 668 7.75 -83.64 28.12
C GLN A 668 6.91 -84.88 27.79
N ASP A 669 5.99 -85.27 28.67
CA ASP A 669 5.10 -86.38 28.45
C ASP A 669 3.95 -85.89 27.58
N ASN A 670 3.84 -86.51 26.40
CA ASN A 670 2.77 -86.27 25.45
C ASN A 670 1.40 -86.38 26.18
N PRO A 671 0.54 -85.35 26.16
CA PRO A 671 -0.75 -85.36 26.87
C PRO A 671 -1.63 -86.57 26.50
N ALA A 672 -1.37 -87.20 25.34
CA ALA A 672 -2.01 -88.44 24.92
C ALA A 672 -1.69 -89.68 25.79
N GLN A 673 -0.67 -89.63 26.65
CA GLN A 673 -0.23 -90.75 27.50
C GLN A 673 -0.54 -90.53 29.00
N MET A 674 -1.14 -89.39 29.36
CA MET A 674 -1.49 -89.09 30.75
C MET A 674 -2.80 -89.81 31.14
N SER A 675 -2.88 -90.29 32.38
CA SER A 675 -4.17 -90.74 32.93
C SER A 675 -5.13 -89.56 33.04
N MET A 676 -6.45 -89.81 32.97
CA MET A 676 -7.47 -88.77 33.00
C MET A 676 -7.32 -87.83 34.21
N ASP A 677 -7.02 -88.38 35.40
CA ASP A 677 -6.81 -87.59 36.62
C ASP A 677 -5.61 -86.64 36.51
N LYS A 678 -4.50 -87.10 35.89
CA LYS A 678 -3.31 -86.26 35.66
C LYS A 678 -3.56 -85.19 34.60
N LEU A 679 -4.41 -85.47 33.62
CA LEU A 679 -4.79 -84.50 32.59
C LEU A 679 -5.69 -83.40 33.15
N LEU A 680 -6.62 -83.75 34.05
CA LEU A 680 -7.42 -82.77 34.78
C LEU A 680 -6.57 -81.86 35.69
N GLU A 681 -5.59 -82.42 36.41
CA GLU A 681 -4.66 -81.65 37.23
C GLU A 681 -3.77 -80.71 36.38
N TYR A 682 -3.32 -81.20 35.21
CA TYR A 682 -2.58 -80.38 34.24
C TYR A 682 -3.43 -79.24 33.67
N CYS A 683 -4.69 -79.52 33.28
CA CYS A 683 -5.62 -78.50 32.81
C CYS A 683 -5.95 -77.46 33.90
N ASP A 684 -6.15 -77.89 35.15
CA ASP A 684 -6.36 -76.98 36.29
C ASP A 684 -5.13 -76.10 36.53
N GLY A 685 -3.92 -76.65 36.40
CA GLY A 685 -2.66 -75.90 36.43
C GLY A 685 -2.57 -74.84 35.34
N LEU A 686 -2.90 -75.19 34.08
CA LEU A 686 -2.90 -74.25 32.95
C LEU A 686 -3.97 -73.15 33.12
N ILE A 687 -5.16 -73.49 33.61
CA ILE A 687 -6.23 -72.51 33.87
C ILE A 687 -5.79 -71.54 34.96
N LYS A 688 -5.15 -72.03 36.04
CA LYS A 688 -4.58 -71.17 37.10
C LYS A 688 -3.48 -70.28 36.57
N GLN A 689 -2.55 -70.82 35.77
CA GLN A 689 -1.46 -70.03 35.19
C GLN A 689 -1.98 -68.94 34.25
N ARG A 690 -2.96 -69.28 33.40
CA ARG A 690 -3.65 -68.30 32.54
C ARG A 690 -4.37 -67.25 33.37
N SER A 691 -5.09 -67.65 34.42
CA SER A 691 -5.79 -66.71 35.31
C SER A 691 -4.83 -65.75 36.04
N ILE A 692 -3.66 -66.23 36.48
CA ILE A 692 -2.62 -65.40 37.09
C ILE A 692 -2.05 -64.42 36.06
N LYS A 693 -1.76 -64.90 34.84
CA LYS A 693 -1.27 -64.04 33.76
C LYS A 693 -2.30 -62.98 33.37
N ASP A 694 -3.55 -63.36 33.14
CA ASP A 694 -4.63 -62.44 32.79
C ASP A 694 -4.84 -61.40 33.91
N ARG A 695 -4.72 -61.80 35.19
CA ARG A 695 -4.79 -60.87 36.34
C ARG A 695 -3.60 -59.91 36.38
N ALA A 696 -2.39 -60.39 36.05
CA ALA A 696 -1.20 -59.55 35.98
C ALA A 696 -1.28 -58.55 34.83
N ASP A 697 -1.73 -58.99 33.65
CA ASP A 697 -1.95 -58.15 32.47
C ASP A 697 -3.02 -57.08 32.78
N VAL A 698 -4.16 -57.45 33.37
CA VAL A 698 -5.21 -56.50 33.81
C VAL A 698 -4.70 -55.54 34.89
N SER A 699 -3.84 -56.00 35.80
CA SER A 699 -3.24 -55.12 36.81
C SER A 699 -2.28 -54.11 36.16
N ALA A 700 -1.49 -54.53 35.17
CA ALA A 700 -0.59 -53.66 34.42
C ALA A 700 -1.39 -52.61 33.63
N ASP A 701 -2.44 -53.04 32.92
CA ASP A 701 -3.33 -52.14 32.18
C ASP A 701 -4.00 -51.12 33.10
N ASN A 702 -4.47 -51.55 34.29
CA ASN A 702 -5.03 -50.63 35.27
C ASN A 702 -4.00 -49.59 35.76
N THR A 703 -2.75 -49.99 36.00
CA THR A 703 -1.70 -49.03 36.38
C THR A 703 -1.36 -48.05 35.25
N ALA A 704 -1.35 -48.52 34.00
CA ALA A 704 -1.15 -47.67 32.82
C ALA A 704 -2.29 -46.66 32.65
N LEU A 705 -3.55 -47.11 32.78
CA LEU A 705 -4.73 -46.24 32.71
C LEU A 705 -4.76 -45.21 33.84
N GLN A 706 -4.34 -45.57 35.06
CA GLN A 706 -4.24 -44.61 36.16
C GLN A 706 -3.15 -43.56 35.90
N ALA A 707 -2.00 -43.95 35.34
CA ALA A 707 -0.96 -43.00 34.95
C ALA A 707 -1.40 -42.06 33.81
N GLU A 708 -2.18 -42.57 32.85
CA GLU A 708 -2.75 -41.74 31.80
C GLU A 708 -3.80 -40.76 32.35
N LYS A 709 -4.66 -41.22 33.26
CA LYS A 709 -5.65 -40.37 33.93
C LYS A 709 -5.00 -39.21 34.68
N THR A 710 -3.96 -39.47 35.47
CA THR A 710 -3.26 -38.40 36.21
C THR A 710 -2.57 -37.42 35.27
N ARG A 711 -1.98 -37.90 34.16
CA ARG A 711 -1.41 -37.03 33.12
C ARG A 711 -2.46 -36.12 32.49
N LEU A 712 -3.64 -36.65 32.16
CA LEU A 712 -4.74 -35.85 31.59
C LEU A 712 -5.30 -34.84 32.60
N GLU A 713 -5.41 -35.20 33.87
CA GLU A 713 -5.81 -34.28 34.95
C GLU A 713 -4.82 -33.12 35.11
N GLU A 714 -3.52 -33.39 35.02
CA GLU A 714 -2.48 -32.34 35.06
C GLU A 714 -2.53 -31.43 33.82
N GLN A 715 -2.74 -32.01 32.62
CA GLN A 715 -2.92 -31.23 31.39
C GLN A 715 -4.15 -30.32 31.46
N LEU A 716 -5.28 -30.83 31.98
CA LEU A 716 -6.49 -30.04 32.16
C LEU A 716 -6.28 -28.89 33.16
N ALA A 717 -5.60 -29.17 34.29
CA ALA A 717 -5.24 -28.14 35.25
C ALA A 717 -4.30 -27.07 34.67
N GLN A 718 -3.38 -27.45 33.78
CA GLN A 718 -2.53 -26.51 33.05
C GLN A 718 -3.34 -25.65 32.08
N GLN A 719 -4.26 -26.25 31.30
CA GLN A 719 -5.12 -25.51 30.39
C GLN A 719 -6.00 -24.49 31.11
N LEU A 720 -6.60 -24.86 32.24
CA LEU A 720 -7.42 -23.95 33.04
C LEU A 720 -6.60 -22.73 33.53
N ARG A 721 -5.37 -22.95 33.99
CA ARG A 721 -4.46 -21.84 34.38
C ARG A 721 -4.16 -20.92 33.20
N THR A 722 -3.91 -21.47 32.00
CA THR A 722 -3.65 -20.65 30.81
C THR A 722 -4.89 -19.88 30.37
N GLU A 723 -6.08 -20.46 30.49
CA GLU A 723 -7.34 -19.78 30.16
C GLU A 723 -7.62 -18.63 31.13
N GLU A 724 -7.40 -18.83 32.43
CA GLU A 724 -7.51 -17.78 33.44
C GLU A 724 -6.54 -16.63 33.17
N GLN A 725 -5.29 -16.93 32.81
CA GLN A 725 -4.31 -15.92 32.45
C GLN A 725 -4.72 -15.13 31.20
N LEU A 726 -5.19 -15.81 30.15
CA LEU A 726 -5.67 -15.14 28.93
C LEU A 726 -6.91 -14.27 29.19
N ARG A 727 -7.85 -14.74 30.04
CA ARG A 727 -9.01 -13.94 30.47
C ARG A 727 -8.58 -12.69 31.24
N ALA A 728 -7.58 -12.78 32.11
CA ALA A 728 -7.05 -11.63 32.83
C ALA A 728 -6.42 -10.60 31.87
N THR A 729 -5.59 -11.06 30.92
CA THR A 729 -4.98 -10.20 29.89
C THR A 729 -6.02 -9.55 28.97
N LEU A 730 -7.07 -10.30 28.57
CA LEU A 730 -8.17 -9.74 27.79
C LEU A 730 -8.91 -8.63 28.54
N LYS A 731 -9.14 -8.81 29.84
CA LYS A 731 -9.78 -7.78 30.68
C LYS A 731 -8.91 -6.52 30.78
N GLU A 732 -7.60 -6.67 31.01
CA GLU A 732 -6.64 -5.56 31.02
C GLU A 732 -6.65 -4.79 29.68
N LYS A 733 -6.62 -5.51 28.55
CA LYS A 733 -6.68 -4.90 27.22
C LYS A 733 -8.01 -4.22 26.92
N GLN A 734 -9.12 -4.75 27.41
CA GLN A 734 -10.43 -4.08 27.30
C GLN A 734 -10.47 -2.77 28.10
N GLU A 735 -9.90 -2.75 29.30
CA GLU A 735 -9.78 -1.54 30.12
C GLU A 735 -8.87 -0.49 29.45
N GLU A 736 -7.74 -0.92 28.85
CA GLU A 736 -6.85 -0.05 28.07
C GLU A 736 -7.56 0.56 26.84
N CYS A 737 -8.31 -0.25 26.07
CA CYS A 737 -9.10 0.25 24.94
C CYS A 737 -10.19 1.24 25.39
N ALA A 738 -10.87 0.96 26.50
CA ALA A 738 -11.88 1.87 27.04
C ALA A 738 -11.29 3.21 27.49
N ALA A 739 -10.09 3.19 28.09
CA ALA A 739 -9.35 4.41 28.44
C ALA A 739 -8.93 5.20 27.19
N HIS A 740 -8.46 4.53 26.14
CA HIS A 740 -8.07 5.18 24.89
C HIS A 740 -9.28 5.79 24.16
N ASP A 741 -10.41 5.10 24.14
CA ASP A 741 -11.67 5.63 23.57
C ASP A 741 -12.15 6.88 24.31
N ALA A 742 -12.00 6.92 25.64
CA ALA A 742 -12.31 8.10 26.44
C ALA A 742 -11.38 9.28 26.09
N GLU A 743 -10.09 9.03 25.91
CA GLU A 743 -9.10 10.03 25.50
C GLU A 743 -9.41 10.58 24.10
N VAL A 744 -9.73 9.73 23.13
CA VAL A 744 -10.11 10.12 21.77
C VAL A 744 -11.38 10.99 21.78
N LYS A 745 -12.38 10.64 22.59
CA LYS A 745 -13.59 11.47 22.76
C LYS A 745 -13.27 12.85 23.36
N ALA A 746 -12.37 12.91 24.34
CA ALA A 746 -11.92 14.18 24.92
C ALA A 746 -11.20 15.06 23.88
N LYS A 747 -10.25 14.48 23.13
CA LYS A 747 -9.52 15.20 22.05
C LYS A 747 -10.46 15.68 20.93
N ASN A 748 -11.42 14.85 20.53
CA ASN A 748 -12.42 15.25 19.53
C ASN A 748 -13.30 16.41 20.01
N SER A 749 -13.61 16.46 21.31
CA SER A 749 -14.36 17.58 21.89
C SER A 749 -13.53 18.87 21.88
N GLN A 750 -12.23 18.79 22.20
CA GLN A 750 -11.31 19.93 22.11
C GLN A 750 -11.12 20.43 20.67
N LEU A 751 -11.05 19.53 19.68
CA LEU A 751 -10.97 19.91 18.27
C LEU A 751 -12.21 20.69 17.82
N ARG A 752 -13.41 20.21 18.20
CA ARG A 752 -14.66 20.94 17.90
C ARG A 752 -14.71 22.34 18.53
N GLU A 753 -14.19 22.50 19.74
CA GLU A 753 -14.08 23.83 20.37
C GLU A 753 -13.11 24.73 19.59
N LYS A 754 -11.96 24.21 19.17
CA LYS A 754 -11.00 24.95 18.34
C LYS A 754 -11.60 25.34 16.99
N ASP A 755 -12.33 24.46 16.33
CA ASP A 755 -13.02 24.74 15.06
C ASP A 755 -14.08 25.84 15.22
N ALA A 756 -14.82 25.84 16.32
CA ALA A 756 -15.76 26.90 16.65
C ALA A 756 -15.06 28.25 16.86
N ARG A 757 -13.93 28.27 17.59
CA ARG A 757 -13.10 29.48 17.77
C ARG A 757 -12.52 29.98 16.44
N MET A 758 -12.03 29.10 15.57
CA MET A 758 -11.55 29.48 14.23
C MET A 758 -12.67 30.10 13.39
N SER A 759 -13.86 29.49 13.38
CA SER A 759 -15.03 30.02 12.67
C SER A 759 -15.42 31.42 13.16
N GLN A 760 -15.30 31.67 14.47
CA GLN A 760 -15.53 32.99 15.07
C GLN A 760 -14.47 34.02 14.61
N PHE A 761 -13.20 33.63 14.58
CA PHE A 761 -12.12 34.51 14.09
C PHE A 761 -12.28 34.83 12.59
N GLU A 762 -12.64 33.86 11.77
CA GLU A 762 -12.91 34.10 10.35
C GLU A 762 -14.08 35.08 10.13
N ALA A 763 -15.15 34.93 10.91
CA ALA A 763 -16.28 35.86 10.87
C ALA A 763 -15.84 37.29 11.26
N SER A 764 -15.02 37.43 12.31
CA SER A 764 -14.47 38.73 12.73
C SER A 764 -13.54 39.33 11.67
N LEU A 765 -12.71 38.52 11.01
CA LEU A 765 -11.84 38.98 9.93
C LEU A 765 -12.64 39.45 8.71
N ARG A 766 -13.72 38.76 8.35
CA ARG A 766 -14.64 39.20 7.27
C ARG A 766 -15.32 40.52 7.59
N ASP A 767 -15.77 40.71 8.83
CA ASP A 767 -16.36 41.98 9.29
C ASP A 767 -15.35 43.13 9.23
N LYS A 768 -14.12 42.90 9.74
CA LYS A 768 -13.03 43.88 9.64
C LYS A 768 -12.65 44.19 8.19
N GLY A 769 -12.62 43.19 7.31
CA GLY A 769 -12.38 43.36 5.87
C GLY A 769 -13.44 44.26 5.22
N SER A 770 -14.71 44.00 5.51
CA SER A 770 -15.83 44.82 5.01
C SER A 770 -15.73 46.28 5.50
N ARG A 771 -15.31 46.48 6.76
CA ARG A 771 -15.09 47.83 7.31
C ARG A 771 -13.94 48.57 6.64
N ILE A 772 -12.86 47.87 6.28
CA ILE A 772 -11.74 48.46 5.53
C ILE A 772 -12.22 48.91 4.15
N GLU A 773 -12.95 48.07 3.41
CA GLU A 773 -13.49 48.43 2.10
C GLU A 773 -14.40 49.68 2.16
N GLU A 774 -15.24 49.79 3.19
CA GLU A 774 -16.08 50.97 3.44
C GLU A 774 -15.24 52.24 3.68
N LEU A 775 -14.21 52.15 4.52
CA LEU A 775 -13.31 53.26 4.80
C LEU A 775 -12.51 53.70 3.57
N GLU A 776 -12.02 52.75 2.76
CA GLU A 776 -11.36 53.04 1.50
C GLU A 776 -12.30 53.71 0.49
N GLY A 777 -13.56 53.29 0.41
CA GLY A 777 -14.59 53.94 -0.39
C GLY A 777 -14.84 55.38 0.05
N SER A 778 -14.90 55.63 1.37
CA SER A 778 -15.02 56.98 1.92
C SER A 778 -13.80 57.84 1.62
N LEU A 779 -12.58 57.29 1.68
CA LEU A 779 -11.35 58.01 1.36
C LEU A 779 -11.33 58.44 -0.11
N ARG A 780 -11.61 57.52 -1.05
CA ARG A 780 -11.73 57.84 -2.48
C ARG A 780 -12.70 58.98 -2.75
N THR A 781 -13.85 58.98 -2.08
CA THR A 781 -14.86 60.04 -2.23
C THR A 781 -14.32 61.40 -1.72
N ARG A 782 -13.56 61.40 -0.62
CA ARG A 782 -12.93 62.63 -0.10
C ARG A 782 -11.83 63.13 -1.03
N ASP A 783 -11.01 62.24 -1.59
CA ASP A 783 -9.95 62.62 -2.54
C ASP A 783 -10.55 63.29 -3.79
N THR A 784 -11.63 62.73 -4.36
CA THR A 784 -12.33 63.37 -5.49
C THR A 784 -12.88 64.76 -5.14
N HIS A 785 -13.37 64.94 -3.91
CA HIS A 785 -13.85 66.24 -3.45
C HIS A 785 -12.71 67.25 -3.26
N ILE A 786 -11.54 66.80 -2.81
CA ILE A 786 -10.34 67.64 -2.71
C ILE A 786 -9.91 68.09 -4.10
N GLU A 787 -9.84 67.19 -5.08
CA GLU A 787 -9.50 67.54 -6.47
C GLU A 787 -10.47 68.57 -7.07
N GLU A 788 -11.78 68.44 -6.80
CA GLU A 788 -12.78 69.43 -7.22
C GLU A 788 -12.55 70.81 -6.57
N MET A 789 -12.22 70.82 -5.28
CA MET A 789 -11.94 72.05 -4.53
C MET A 789 -10.64 72.72 -5.01
N GLU A 790 -9.59 71.95 -5.25
CA GLU A 790 -8.33 72.43 -5.82
C GLU A 790 -8.54 73.04 -7.21
N ALA A 791 -9.33 72.40 -8.06
CA ALA A 791 -9.69 72.93 -9.38
C ALA A 791 -10.47 74.25 -9.28
N LYS A 792 -11.35 74.39 -8.27
CA LYS A 792 -12.10 75.63 -8.01
C LYS A 792 -11.16 76.75 -7.54
N VAL A 793 -10.24 76.45 -6.62
CA VAL A 793 -9.22 77.41 -6.14
C VAL A 793 -8.36 77.91 -7.29
N LYS A 794 -7.82 77.01 -8.11
CA LYS A 794 -7.00 77.36 -9.28
C LYS A 794 -7.71 78.28 -10.27
N ARG A 795 -9.03 78.09 -10.43
CA ARG A 795 -9.89 78.94 -11.28
C ARG A 795 -10.06 80.35 -10.69
N LEU A 796 -10.28 80.45 -9.38
CA LEU A 796 -10.39 81.72 -8.66
C LEU A 796 -9.06 82.49 -8.67
N GLU A 797 -7.94 81.80 -8.46
CA GLU A 797 -6.60 82.40 -8.60
C GLU A 797 -6.34 82.94 -10.01
N GLY A 798 -6.79 82.23 -11.05
CA GLY A 798 -6.76 82.71 -12.43
C GLY A 798 -7.55 84.02 -12.60
N GLN A 799 -8.78 84.05 -12.10
CA GLN A 799 -9.62 85.25 -12.13
C GLN A 799 -9.00 86.43 -11.37
N LEU A 800 -8.35 86.18 -10.23
CA LEU A 800 -7.64 87.21 -9.48
C LEU A 800 -6.48 87.78 -10.28
N ARG A 801 -5.63 86.94 -10.89
CA ARG A 801 -4.54 87.39 -11.75
C ARG A 801 -5.04 88.23 -12.92
N ASP A 802 -6.13 87.82 -13.57
CA ASP A 802 -6.73 88.58 -14.67
C ASP A 802 -7.21 89.96 -14.20
N ARG A 803 -7.87 90.03 -13.03
CA ARG A 803 -8.30 91.29 -12.42
C ARG A 803 -7.11 92.18 -12.05
N GLU A 804 -6.05 91.61 -11.47
CA GLU A 804 -4.81 92.34 -11.15
C GLU A 804 -4.17 92.91 -12.42
N GLN A 805 -4.15 92.15 -13.51
CA GLN A 805 -3.59 92.59 -14.79
C GLN A 805 -4.40 93.74 -15.41
N VAL A 806 -5.74 93.66 -15.34
CA VAL A 806 -6.66 94.73 -15.74
C VAL A 806 -6.43 95.97 -14.87
N MET A 807 -6.36 95.81 -13.55
CA MET A 807 -6.09 96.91 -12.61
C MET A 807 -4.72 97.55 -12.87
N ALA A 808 -3.69 96.77 -13.16
CA ALA A 808 -2.36 97.28 -13.54
C ALA A 808 -2.40 98.00 -14.90
N GLY A 809 -3.24 97.58 -15.84
CA GLY A 809 -3.51 98.28 -17.10
C GLY A 809 -4.21 99.63 -16.88
N VAL A 810 -5.27 99.65 -16.06
CA VAL A 810 -6.00 100.86 -15.66
C VAL A 810 -5.06 101.81 -14.90
N LYS A 811 -4.21 101.31 -14.02
CA LYS A 811 -3.20 102.10 -13.31
C LYS A 811 -2.18 102.73 -14.27
N ARG A 812 -1.69 102.00 -15.27
CA ARG A 812 -0.82 102.57 -16.32
C ARG A 812 -1.51 103.65 -17.16
N LEU A 813 -2.81 103.52 -17.41
CA LEU A 813 -3.64 104.55 -18.06
C LEU A 813 -3.81 105.79 -17.17
N LEU A 814 -3.96 105.60 -15.86
CA LEU A 814 -4.05 106.69 -14.89
C LEU A 814 -2.70 107.39 -14.67
N ASP A 815 -1.58 106.65 -14.64
CA ASP A 815 -0.22 107.19 -14.45
C ASP A 815 0.32 107.97 -15.67
N GLY A 816 -0.35 107.88 -16.83
CA GLY A 816 -0.11 108.69 -18.03
C GLY A 816 -0.79 110.07 -18.06
N THR A 817 -1.52 110.43 -17.00
CA THR A 817 -2.23 111.71 -16.87
C THR A 817 -1.62 112.53 -15.72
N PRO A 818 -1.06 113.73 -15.95
CA PRO A 818 -0.45 114.50 -14.87
C PRO A 818 -1.52 115.27 -14.10
N ARG A 819 -1.76 114.91 -12.83
CA ARG A 819 -1.79 115.83 -11.67
C ARG A 819 -2.33 115.18 -10.40
N ASN A 820 -1.55 115.41 -9.34
CA ASN A 820 -1.92 115.86 -7.99
C ASN A 820 -3.16 115.26 -7.32
N PHE A 821 -2.98 114.64 -6.15
CA PHE A 821 -3.64 114.87 -4.85
C PHE A 821 -3.27 113.64 -3.96
N ALA A 822 -2.32 113.76 -3.03
CA ALA A 822 -2.49 114.19 -1.64
C ALA A 822 -3.23 113.19 -0.72
N LYS A 823 -2.42 112.48 0.09
CA LYS A 823 -2.53 112.25 1.56
C LYS A 823 -3.65 111.37 2.17
N LYS A 824 -3.22 110.68 3.26
CA LYS A 824 -3.95 110.04 4.39
C LYS A 824 -4.41 108.60 4.20
N GLU A 825 -4.48 107.72 5.20
CA GLU A 825 -4.00 107.53 6.59
C GLU A 825 -4.67 106.19 7.05
N GLU A 826 -4.24 105.64 8.19
CA GLU A 826 -4.96 104.67 9.06
C GLU A 826 -4.98 103.16 8.71
N ASP A 827 -4.07 102.44 9.38
CA ASP A 827 -4.33 101.45 10.45
C ASP A 827 -5.72 100.80 10.54
N ALA A 828 -5.74 99.46 10.55
CA ALA A 828 -6.62 98.67 11.41
C ALA A 828 -6.13 97.21 11.51
N GLU A 829 -5.65 96.85 12.70
CA GLU A 829 -5.63 95.48 13.22
C GLU A 829 -7.05 94.88 13.16
N GLU A 830 -7.20 93.63 12.73
CA GLU A 830 -8.33 92.81 13.19
C GLU A 830 -7.93 91.34 13.31
N SER A 831 -8.28 90.83 14.48
CA SER A 831 -7.86 89.62 15.15
C SER A 831 -8.88 88.48 15.04
N LEU A 832 -8.38 87.24 14.95
CA LEU A 832 -8.97 85.98 15.48
C LEU A 832 -10.24 85.44 14.76
N PRO A 833 -10.58 84.12 14.83
CA PRO A 833 -10.27 83.20 15.93
C PRO A 833 -9.61 81.85 15.58
N GLU A 834 -8.86 81.37 16.57
CA GLU A 834 -8.62 79.96 16.83
C GLU A 834 -9.95 79.24 17.08
N ASP A 835 -10.25 78.21 16.29
CA ASP A 835 -11.33 77.27 16.57
C ASP A 835 -10.76 75.85 16.77
N THR A 836 -10.63 75.54 18.06
CA THR A 836 -11.27 74.41 18.75
C THR A 836 -11.05 72.97 18.27
N GLU A 837 -10.34 72.25 19.15
CA GLU A 837 -10.66 70.91 19.66
C GLU A 837 -10.81 69.74 18.67
N SER A 838 -9.74 68.95 18.55
CA SER A 838 -9.83 67.54 18.11
C SER A 838 -9.88 66.60 19.34
N PRO A 839 -10.91 65.75 19.47
CA PRO A 839 -11.07 64.90 20.65
C PRO A 839 -10.19 63.65 20.56
N ARG A 840 -9.10 63.61 21.35
CA ARG A 840 -8.42 62.35 21.69
C ARG A 840 -9.30 61.54 22.63
N LYS A 841 -10.18 60.71 22.07
CA LYS A 841 -10.83 59.62 22.82
C LYS A 841 -9.82 58.53 23.12
N ARG A 842 -9.53 58.37 24.42
CA ARG A 842 -8.99 57.15 25.02
C ARG A 842 -9.92 55.98 24.71
N LEU A 843 -9.37 54.88 24.22
CA LEU A 843 -10.00 53.57 24.27
C LEU A 843 -9.07 52.64 25.04
N ARG A 844 -9.48 52.33 26.27
CA ARG A 844 -9.11 51.12 27.00
C ARG A 844 -9.91 49.95 26.42
N ALA A 845 -9.27 48.80 26.29
CA ALA A 845 -9.83 47.44 26.38
C ALA A 845 -8.59 46.54 26.56
N ASP A 846 -8.29 45.94 27.71
CA ASP A 846 -9.01 44.87 28.40
C ASP A 846 -9.54 43.80 27.44
N THR A 847 -8.81 42.68 27.35
CA THR A 847 -9.38 41.32 27.28
C THR A 847 -8.31 40.30 27.65
N ASP A 848 -8.34 39.86 28.91
CA ASP A 848 -8.09 38.46 29.30
C ASP A 848 -9.36 37.67 29.00
N THR A 849 -9.27 36.59 28.21
CA THR A 849 -9.93 35.27 28.38
C THR A 849 -9.55 34.31 27.27
#